data_AF-A0A1E4EQF8-F1
#
_entry.id   AF-A0A1E4EQF8-F1
#
_cell.length_a   1.000
_cell.length_b   1.000
_cell.length_c   1.000
_cell.angle_alpha   90.00
_cell.angle_beta   90.00
_cell.angle_gamma   90.00
#
_symmetry.space_group_name_H-M   'P 1'
#
loop_
_entity.id
_entity.type
_entity.pdbx_description
1 polymer ?
#
loop_
_entity_poly.entity_id
_entity_poly.type
_entity_poly.pdbx_seq_one_letter_code
_entity_poly.pdbx_strand_id
1 'polypeptide(L)'
;MTIQDPAQRVEELRAQIAYHNQLYHQQDQPEISDAEYDELVRELKQLELDHPDLVSPDSPTQQVGFTPSDLFTPVQHLTPMMSLDNATSFEELAAWGKRMERYIDNNVEYACELKMDGLALSLVYENGKLVRAATRGDGRVGEDITLNVMQIKAVPHTLKTSEKLVEARGEIYMPVSSFKAINEEQLEKGERIFANPRNAAAGSLRQKDPQITASRNLAFFSYQLAAGPNDFSKHQQTLDFLKEQGLPVNPTSKVLNSLEEVYEFCQYWQNNRHSNDYEIDGVVVKVNDLAQRQELGFTSKAPRWAVAFKFPPEERNTLLKDIMVSIGRSGKATPFAVLEPVFVGGSTVRLATLHNQDQVNLKDVRPGDTVIVRKAGDVIPEVVGPVLSKRPEGLPAWEFPKHCPECNADLVRSEGESDTFCTSAECPKQLEQRIVHFASRGCMDIENMGERTVQLFLQLELLKDIGGIYTLDYDKIRAIEGFGEISVTNLKNGIETSKQRPLSNLLSGLGIRHLGATGARVLAKGMNHLDNILKASAEEIAAVEGIGTVIANSVYEFFQQEENRELMARLRQAGVNFEGPKASTLPQNLVGMSVVVTGTLENFSREGAEEAIKERGGKSPGSVSKKTNAVVLGEGPGAAKITKARELKIPILNEAQFQQLLETGEIPEVPLTGDAEGAVVG
;
A
#
# COMPACT_ATOMS: atom_id res chain seq x y z
N MET A 1 28.41 13.95 -7.42
CA MET A 1 27.62 13.26 -6.39
C MET A 1 27.43 14.22 -5.23
N THR A 2 26.31 14.93 -5.21
CA THR A 2 25.88 15.74 -4.07
C THR A 2 25.41 14.77 -2.99
N ILE A 3 26.02 14.85 -1.81
CA ILE A 3 25.62 14.07 -0.63
C ILE A 3 24.21 14.55 -0.27
N GLN A 4 23.20 13.72 -0.54
CA GLN A 4 21.83 13.97 -0.10
C GLN A 4 21.85 13.94 1.44
N ASP A 5 21.27 14.96 2.09
CA ASP A 5 21.21 15.03 3.56
C ASP A 5 20.52 13.76 4.11
N PRO A 6 21.18 12.96 4.98
CA PRO A 6 20.61 11.74 5.54
C PRO A 6 19.23 11.94 6.17
N ALA A 7 18.98 13.11 6.80
CA ALA A 7 17.68 13.41 7.40
C ALA A 7 16.59 13.57 6.33
N GLN A 8 16.90 14.24 5.22
CA GLN A 8 15.98 14.41 4.09
C GLN A 8 15.67 13.06 3.42
N ARG A 9 16.69 12.21 3.23
CA ARG A 9 16.52 10.89 2.62
C ARG A 9 15.67 9.95 3.49
N VAL A 10 15.84 10.00 4.81
CA VAL A 10 15.02 9.24 5.76
C VAL A 10 13.54 9.62 5.65
N GLU A 11 13.20 10.91 5.58
CA GLU A 11 11.80 11.34 5.44
C GLU A 11 11.20 10.99 4.07
N GLU A 12 11.97 11.07 2.98
CA GLU A 12 11.55 10.60 1.66
C GLU A 12 11.23 9.10 1.67
N LEU A 13 12.12 8.27 2.24
CA LEU A 13 11.92 6.82 2.33
C LEU A 13 10.71 6.46 3.19
N ARG A 14 10.51 7.13 4.34
CA ARG A 14 9.33 6.94 5.19
C ARG A 14 8.03 7.20 4.44
N ALA A 15 7.96 8.30 3.69
CA ALA A 15 6.77 8.68 2.92
C ALA A 15 6.50 7.67 1.78
N GLN A 16 7.53 7.24 1.05
CA GLN A 16 7.40 6.24 -0.02
C GLN A 16 6.93 4.89 0.52
N ILE A 17 7.56 4.39 1.58
CA ILE A 17 7.19 3.11 2.20
C ILE A 17 5.75 3.15 2.74
N ALA A 18 5.33 4.25 3.38
CA ALA A 18 3.96 4.41 3.86
C ALA A 18 2.93 4.42 2.71
N TYR A 19 3.22 5.13 1.62
CA TYR A 19 2.38 5.16 0.43
C TYR A 19 2.22 3.77 -0.20
N HIS A 20 3.33 3.05 -0.40
CA HIS A 20 3.29 1.72 -0.99
C HIS A 20 2.65 0.68 -0.08
N ASN A 21 2.80 0.79 1.25
CA ASN A 21 2.04 -0.02 2.21
C ASN A 21 0.54 0.17 2.06
N GLN A 22 0.09 1.42 1.88
CA GLN A 22 -1.33 1.72 1.69
C GLN A 22 -1.88 1.04 0.43
N LEU A 23 -1.18 1.16 -0.69
CA LEU A 23 -1.54 0.53 -1.96
C LEU A 23 -1.55 -1.01 -1.88
N TYR A 24 -0.51 -1.57 -1.27
CA TYR A 24 -0.32 -3.01 -1.16
C TYR A 24 -1.36 -3.67 -0.26
N HIS A 25 -1.69 -3.06 0.88
CA HIS A 25 -2.51 -3.70 1.90
C HIS A 25 -3.96 -3.22 1.99
N GLN A 26 -4.26 -1.94 1.70
CA GLN A 26 -5.64 -1.44 1.78
C GLN A 26 -6.36 -1.58 0.45
N GLN A 27 -5.65 -1.34 -0.66
CA GLN A 27 -6.24 -1.24 -2.00
C GLN A 27 -6.03 -2.49 -2.86
N ASP A 28 -5.22 -3.45 -2.39
CA ASP A 28 -4.82 -4.67 -3.12
C ASP A 28 -4.29 -4.33 -4.54
N GLN A 29 -3.63 -3.18 -4.68
CA GLN A 29 -3.14 -2.60 -5.95
C GLN A 29 -1.73 -2.03 -5.77
N PRO A 30 -0.71 -2.86 -5.52
CA PRO A 30 0.65 -2.39 -5.36
C PRO A 30 1.20 -1.74 -6.64
N GLU A 31 1.83 -0.58 -6.49
CA GLU A 31 2.53 0.13 -7.58
C GLU A 31 4.01 -0.27 -7.70
N ILE A 32 4.61 -0.76 -6.61
CA ILE A 32 5.98 -1.26 -6.60
C ILE A 32 6.01 -2.72 -6.17
N SER A 33 7.09 -3.35 -6.61
CA SER A 33 7.62 -4.64 -6.22
C SER A 33 7.77 -4.87 -4.71
N ASP A 34 7.54 -6.11 -4.23
CA ASP A 34 7.94 -6.55 -2.88
C ASP A 34 9.45 -6.36 -2.63
N ALA A 35 10.28 -6.55 -3.67
CA ALA A 35 11.73 -6.41 -3.58
C ALA A 35 12.19 -4.94 -3.60
N GLU A 36 11.53 -4.06 -4.37
CA GLU A 36 11.79 -2.61 -4.35
C GLU A 36 11.32 -2.05 -3.01
N TYR A 37 10.17 -2.52 -2.51
CA TYR A 37 9.71 -2.20 -1.17
C TYR A 37 10.73 -2.66 -0.11
N ASP A 38 11.24 -3.89 -0.21
CA ASP A 38 12.28 -4.41 0.69
C ASP A 38 13.60 -3.63 0.55
N GLU A 39 13.96 -3.17 -0.65
CA GLU A 39 15.14 -2.31 -0.89
C GLU A 39 14.95 -0.94 -0.22
N LEU A 40 13.79 -0.29 -0.38
CA LEU A 40 13.46 0.96 0.31
C LEU A 40 13.53 0.78 1.83
N VAL A 41 12.96 -0.32 2.35
CA VAL A 41 13.01 -0.65 3.77
C VAL A 41 14.43 -0.96 4.23
N ARG A 42 15.24 -1.66 3.41
CA ARG A 42 16.64 -1.99 3.70
C ARG A 42 17.51 -0.73 3.72
N GLU A 43 17.31 0.18 2.76
CA GLU A 43 17.97 1.49 2.71
C GLU A 43 17.61 2.32 3.95
N LEU A 44 16.32 2.42 4.29
CA LEU A 44 15.86 3.12 5.49
C LEU A 44 16.44 2.50 6.77
N LYS A 45 16.46 1.17 6.87
CA LYS A 45 17.02 0.44 8.02
C LYS A 45 18.53 0.66 8.14
N GLN A 46 19.26 0.72 7.03
CA GLN A 46 20.69 1.01 7.00
C GLN A 46 20.97 2.45 7.44
N LEU A 47 20.22 3.43 6.92
CA LEU A 47 20.34 4.84 7.32
C LEU A 47 20.00 5.04 8.81
N GLU A 48 18.97 4.36 9.33
CA GLU A 48 18.61 4.39 10.74
C GLU A 48 19.64 3.69 11.65
N LEU A 49 20.37 2.70 11.12
CA LEU A 49 21.49 2.06 11.81
C LEU A 49 22.72 2.99 11.86
N ASP A 50 23.03 3.66 10.76
CA ASP A 50 24.17 4.56 10.64
C ASP A 50 23.93 5.91 11.35
N HIS A 51 22.65 6.31 11.52
CA HIS A 51 22.20 7.52 12.19
C HIS A 51 21.10 7.23 13.23
N PRO A 52 21.45 6.70 14.42
CA PRO A 52 20.47 6.32 15.44
C PRO A 52 19.59 7.46 15.98
N ASP A 53 20.05 8.71 15.85
CA ASP A 53 19.33 9.93 16.23
C ASP A 53 18.13 10.24 15.32
N LEU A 54 18.09 9.66 14.11
CA LEU A 54 16.99 9.82 13.16
C LEU A 54 15.88 8.79 13.35
N VAL A 55 16.05 7.79 14.22
CA VAL A 55 15.06 6.72 14.46
C VAL A 55 13.82 7.29 15.18
N SER A 56 12.65 7.09 14.57
CA SER A 56 11.35 7.49 15.12
C SER A 56 10.49 6.26 15.45
N PRO A 57 9.70 6.27 16.54
CA PRO A 57 8.70 5.23 16.82
C PRO A 57 7.66 5.05 15.70
N ASP A 58 7.44 6.10 14.90
CA ASP A 58 6.46 6.10 13.80
C ASP A 58 7.09 5.65 12.47
N SER A 59 8.37 5.27 12.47
CA SER A 59 9.06 4.81 11.27
C SER A 59 8.50 3.44 10.80
N PRO A 60 8.34 3.21 9.48
CA PRO A 60 7.91 1.92 8.93
C PRO A 60 8.82 0.73 9.29
N THR A 61 10.06 0.98 9.69
CA THR A 61 10.98 -0.03 10.23
C THR A 61 10.59 -0.50 11.64
N GLN A 62 9.81 0.30 12.37
CA GLN A 62 9.33 0.05 13.72
C GLN A 62 7.86 -0.43 13.77
N GLN A 63 7.13 -0.32 12.66
CA GLN A 63 5.72 -0.69 12.54
C GLN A 63 5.51 -2.04 11.83
N VAL A 64 4.39 -2.70 12.13
CA VAL A 64 3.97 -3.98 11.54
C VAL A 64 2.66 -3.76 10.79
N GLY A 65 2.52 -4.33 9.59
CA GLY A 65 1.23 -4.37 8.89
C GLY A 65 0.64 -3.00 8.50
N PHE A 66 -0.68 -2.88 8.48
CA PHE A 66 -1.43 -1.71 8.01
C PHE A 66 -2.74 -1.49 8.79
N THR A 67 -3.26 -0.25 8.82
CA THR A 67 -4.55 0.06 9.46
C THR A 67 -5.70 -0.66 8.76
N PRO A 68 -6.55 -1.43 9.48
CA PRO A 68 -7.77 -2.06 8.96
C PRO A 68 -8.67 -1.10 8.18
N SER A 69 -9.41 -1.60 7.19
CA SER A 69 -10.38 -0.80 6.42
C SER A 69 -11.73 -0.65 7.15
N ASP A 70 -12.51 0.37 6.78
CA ASP A 70 -13.87 0.60 7.32
C ASP A 70 -14.91 -0.45 6.88
N LEU A 71 -14.53 -1.37 5.98
CA LEU A 71 -15.42 -2.40 5.43
C LEU A 71 -15.72 -3.53 6.42
N PHE A 72 -14.80 -3.81 7.34
CA PHE A 72 -14.87 -4.92 8.28
C PHE A 72 -14.60 -4.42 9.70
N THR A 73 -15.23 -5.05 10.69
CA THR A 73 -15.05 -4.65 12.09
C THR A 73 -13.60 -4.87 12.53
N PRO A 74 -12.92 -3.87 13.11
CA PRO A 74 -11.57 -4.05 13.61
C PRO A 74 -11.57 -4.94 14.86
N VAL A 75 -10.61 -5.87 14.93
CA VAL A 75 -10.48 -6.84 16.02
C VAL A 75 -9.07 -6.87 16.55
N GLN A 76 -8.92 -6.74 17.86
CA GLN A 76 -7.63 -6.87 18.52
C GLN A 76 -7.20 -8.34 18.64
N HIS A 77 -5.98 -8.62 18.20
CA HIS A 77 -5.33 -9.93 18.34
C HIS A 77 -5.00 -10.22 19.81
N LEU A 78 -5.10 -11.48 20.23
CA LEU A 78 -4.78 -11.89 21.61
C LEU A 78 -3.29 -11.69 21.92
N THR A 79 -2.46 -12.05 20.94
CA THR A 79 -1.03 -11.73 20.90
C THR A 79 -0.72 -10.99 19.60
N PRO A 80 0.26 -10.08 19.54
CA PRO A 80 0.59 -9.42 18.27
C PRO A 80 0.99 -10.40 17.17
N MET A 81 0.51 -10.19 15.95
CA MET A 81 0.98 -10.84 14.72
C MET A 81 2.13 -10.01 14.14
N MET A 82 3.36 -10.54 14.21
CA MET A 82 4.56 -9.80 13.78
C MET A 82 4.91 -10.08 12.32
N SER A 83 5.81 -9.27 11.75
CA SER A 83 6.46 -9.59 10.48
C SER A 83 7.65 -10.52 10.70
N LEU A 84 8.26 -10.99 9.61
CA LEU A 84 9.58 -11.65 9.63
C LEU A 84 10.64 -10.67 9.11
N ASP A 85 11.88 -10.79 9.61
CA ASP A 85 13.05 -10.23 8.94
C ASP A 85 13.37 -11.10 7.70
N ASN A 86 13.98 -10.51 6.68
CA ASN A 86 14.30 -11.18 5.42
C ASN A 86 15.79 -11.52 5.31
N ALA A 87 16.09 -12.61 4.61
CA ALA A 87 17.41 -12.96 4.10
C ALA A 87 17.28 -13.38 2.62
N THR A 88 18.25 -13.01 1.79
CA THR A 88 18.27 -13.29 0.33
C THR A 88 19.50 -14.08 -0.12
N SER A 89 20.46 -14.32 0.79
CA SER A 89 21.66 -15.10 0.51
C SER A 89 22.07 -15.97 1.70
N PHE A 90 22.97 -16.93 1.45
CA PHE A 90 23.52 -17.76 2.51
C PHE A 90 24.27 -16.93 3.55
N GLU A 91 25.00 -15.89 3.13
CA GLU A 91 25.73 -15.00 4.02
C GLU A 91 24.79 -14.25 4.97
N GLU A 92 23.64 -13.78 4.49
CA GLU A 92 22.63 -13.12 5.32
C GLU A 92 21.98 -14.11 6.30
N LEU A 93 21.70 -15.34 5.86
CA LEU A 93 21.18 -16.42 6.69
C LEU A 93 22.18 -16.83 7.79
N ALA A 94 23.46 -16.99 7.44
CA ALA A 94 24.53 -17.28 8.37
C ALA A 94 24.74 -16.12 9.37
N ALA A 95 24.63 -14.88 8.92
CA ALA A 95 24.68 -13.71 9.78
C ALA A 95 23.51 -13.68 10.77
N TRP A 96 22.31 -14.12 10.38
CA TRP A 96 21.18 -14.32 11.30
C TRP A 96 21.47 -15.40 12.33
N GLY A 97 22.00 -16.55 11.89
CA GLY A 97 22.56 -17.61 12.75
C GLY A 97 23.46 -17.07 13.86
N LYS A 98 24.51 -16.38 13.45
CA LYS A 98 25.53 -15.79 14.35
C LYS A 98 24.97 -14.76 15.34
N ARG A 99 23.87 -14.08 15.00
CA ARG A 99 23.21 -13.14 15.94
C ARG A 99 22.54 -13.88 17.09
N MET A 100 22.08 -15.12 16.88
CA MET A 100 21.42 -15.93 17.91
C MET A 100 22.41 -16.46 18.95
N GLU A 101 23.66 -16.73 18.57
CA GLU A 101 24.73 -17.20 19.47
C GLU A 101 25.01 -16.25 20.65
N ARG A 102 24.55 -14.99 20.57
CA ARG A 102 24.64 -14.02 21.67
C ARG A 102 23.66 -14.30 22.82
N TYR A 103 22.65 -15.12 22.56
CA TYR A 103 21.52 -15.35 23.45
C TYR A 103 21.39 -16.84 23.84
N ILE A 104 21.67 -17.75 22.90
CA ILE A 104 21.49 -19.19 23.07
C ILE A 104 22.74 -19.96 22.65
N ASP A 105 22.91 -21.17 23.19
CA ASP A 105 24.01 -22.09 22.84
C ASP A 105 23.89 -22.65 21.41
N ASN A 106 25.01 -23.08 20.83
CA ASN A 106 25.16 -23.50 19.42
C ASN A 106 24.42 -24.79 19.00
N ASN A 107 23.51 -25.33 19.82
CA ASN A 107 22.72 -26.51 19.47
C ASN A 107 21.30 -26.09 19.08
N VAL A 108 21.14 -25.64 17.84
CA VAL A 108 19.88 -25.09 17.31
C VAL A 108 19.34 -26.00 16.21
N GLU A 109 18.12 -26.50 16.41
CA GLU A 109 17.33 -27.16 15.37
C GLU A 109 16.44 -26.12 14.68
N TYR A 110 16.26 -26.25 13.36
CA TYR A 110 15.50 -25.33 12.53
C TYR A 110 14.27 -26.01 11.95
N ALA A 111 13.08 -25.54 12.30
CA ALA A 111 11.84 -25.88 11.61
C ALA A 111 11.72 -25.01 10.35
N CYS A 112 11.82 -25.65 9.18
CA CYS A 112 11.75 -25.02 7.88
C CYS A 112 10.39 -25.30 7.24
N GLU A 113 9.70 -24.24 6.85
CA GLU A 113 8.36 -24.27 6.28
C GLU A 113 8.33 -23.42 5.00
N LEU A 114 7.54 -23.80 4.00
CA LEU A 114 7.41 -22.97 2.80
C LEU A 114 6.74 -21.65 3.14
N LYS A 115 7.26 -20.56 2.59
CA LYS A 115 6.66 -19.23 2.70
C LYS A 115 5.59 -19.11 1.62
N MET A 116 4.35 -19.43 1.98
CA MET A 116 3.22 -19.33 1.07
C MET A 116 2.94 -17.86 0.71
N ASP A 117 2.62 -17.63 -0.56
CA ASP A 117 2.22 -16.31 -1.04
C ASP A 117 0.70 -16.12 -0.91
N GLY A 118 0.29 -15.54 0.21
CA GLY A 118 -1.12 -15.43 0.59
C GLY A 118 -1.40 -14.29 1.56
N LEU A 119 -2.39 -14.49 2.42
CA LEU A 119 -2.75 -13.55 3.48
C LEU A 119 -2.77 -14.23 4.85
N ALA A 120 -2.06 -13.64 5.81
CA ALA A 120 -1.99 -14.15 7.17
C ALA A 120 -3.34 -14.01 7.91
N LEU A 121 -3.72 -15.09 8.62
CA LEU A 121 -4.93 -15.20 9.43
C LEU A 121 -4.61 -15.63 10.86
N SER A 122 -5.42 -15.12 11.80
CA SER A 122 -5.55 -15.65 13.16
C SER A 122 -6.95 -16.24 13.34
N LEU A 123 -7.02 -17.51 13.75
CA LEU A 123 -8.25 -18.25 14.04
C LEU A 123 -8.32 -18.50 15.55
N VAL A 124 -9.33 -17.94 16.21
CA VAL A 124 -9.55 -18.10 17.64
C VAL A 124 -10.72 -19.05 17.86
N TYR A 125 -10.43 -20.12 18.60
CA TYR A 125 -11.38 -21.13 19.03
C TYR A 125 -11.56 -21.05 20.54
N GLU A 126 -12.82 -20.98 21.00
CA GLU A 126 -13.19 -21.05 22.40
C GLU A 126 -14.00 -22.31 22.67
N ASN A 127 -13.55 -23.12 23.64
CA ASN A 127 -14.12 -24.43 23.96
C ASN A 127 -14.29 -25.29 22.68
N GLY A 128 -13.27 -25.27 21.83
CA GLY A 128 -13.23 -25.96 20.55
C GLY A 128 -14.04 -25.32 19.42
N LYS A 129 -14.85 -24.27 19.62
CA LYS A 129 -15.64 -23.66 18.54
C LYS A 129 -14.96 -22.44 17.95
N LEU A 130 -14.94 -22.30 16.62
CA LEU A 130 -14.43 -21.10 15.97
C LEU A 130 -15.32 -19.91 16.33
N VAL A 131 -14.78 -18.95 17.06
CA VAL A 131 -15.50 -17.74 17.48
C VAL A 131 -15.04 -16.51 16.72
N ARG A 132 -13.83 -16.53 16.16
CA ARG A 132 -13.24 -15.38 15.49
C ARG A 132 -12.20 -15.78 14.47
N ALA A 133 -12.24 -15.16 13.29
CA ALA A 133 -11.13 -15.16 12.35
C ALA A 133 -10.79 -13.72 11.96
N ALA A 134 -9.51 -13.37 12.03
CA ALA A 134 -9.06 -12.01 11.77
C ALA A 134 -7.87 -11.99 10.78
N THR A 135 -7.84 -10.99 9.90
CA THR A 135 -6.64 -10.68 9.10
C THR A 135 -5.53 -10.13 9.99
N ARG A 136 -4.30 -10.07 9.49
CA ARG A 136 -3.19 -9.48 10.24
C ARG A 136 -3.41 -8.00 10.62
N GLY A 137 -3.96 -7.19 9.70
CA GLY A 137 -4.02 -5.73 9.83
C GLY A 137 -2.65 -5.13 10.19
N ASP A 138 -2.57 -4.34 11.26
CA ASP A 138 -1.35 -3.69 11.76
C ASP A 138 -0.53 -4.58 12.72
N GLY A 139 -0.87 -5.86 12.77
CA GLY A 139 -0.29 -6.83 13.68
C GLY A 139 -0.85 -6.76 15.10
N ARG A 140 -1.52 -5.68 15.51
CA ARG A 140 -2.24 -5.60 16.80
C ARG A 140 -3.75 -5.67 16.59
N VAL A 141 -4.24 -5.06 15.54
CA VAL A 141 -5.65 -4.99 15.14
C VAL A 141 -5.76 -5.47 13.70
N GLY A 142 -6.58 -6.50 13.51
CA GLY A 142 -6.97 -7.06 12.22
C GLY A 142 -8.39 -6.69 11.82
N GLU A 143 -8.82 -7.18 10.67
CA GLU A 143 -10.22 -7.12 10.21
C GLU A 143 -10.94 -8.43 10.58
N ASP A 144 -12.13 -8.36 11.17
CA ASP A 144 -12.99 -9.53 11.39
C ASP A 144 -13.54 -10.04 10.06
N ILE A 145 -13.16 -11.27 9.72
CA ILE A 145 -13.57 -11.97 8.51
C ILE A 145 -14.10 -13.36 8.84
N THR A 146 -14.65 -13.53 10.05
CA THR A 146 -15.13 -14.82 10.57
C THR A 146 -16.12 -15.48 9.62
N LEU A 147 -17.09 -14.73 9.11
CA LEU A 147 -18.12 -15.26 8.21
C LEU A 147 -17.56 -15.76 6.87
N ASN A 148 -16.58 -15.05 6.32
CA ASN A 148 -15.89 -15.43 5.08
C ASN A 148 -15.01 -16.66 5.30
N VAL A 149 -14.27 -16.70 6.41
CA VAL A 149 -13.42 -17.83 6.77
C VAL A 149 -14.22 -19.10 7.03
N MET A 150 -15.43 -18.99 7.59
CA MET A 150 -16.33 -20.14 7.76
C MET A 150 -16.74 -20.79 6.43
N GLN A 151 -16.59 -20.12 5.29
CA GLN A 151 -16.86 -20.71 3.98
C GLN A 151 -15.69 -21.55 3.44
N ILE A 152 -14.52 -21.47 4.06
CA ILE A 152 -13.31 -22.18 3.63
C ILE A 152 -13.38 -23.62 4.14
N LYS A 153 -13.51 -24.57 3.22
CA LYS A 153 -13.63 -26.02 3.54
C LYS A 153 -12.48 -26.55 4.40
N ALA A 154 -11.28 -25.99 4.21
CA ALA A 154 -10.08 -26.41 4.93
C ALA A 154 -10.05 -25.94 6.39
N VAL A 155 -10.90 -25.00 6.79
CA VAL A 155 -10.95 -24.47 8.16
C VAL A 155 -12.07 -25.18 8.94
N PRO A 156 -11.75 -26.01 9.95
CA PRO A 156 -12.75 -26.67 10.77
C PRO A 156 -13.49 -25.63 11.63
N HIS A 157 -14.82 -25.74 11.71
CA HIS A 157 -15.63 -24.89 12.61
C HIS A 157 -15.54 -25.34 14.07
N THR A 158 -15.10 -26.57 14.31
CA THR A 158 -14.93 -27.14 15.65
C THR A 158 -13.68 -28.00 15.73
N LEU A 159 -12.88 -27.79 16.76
CA LEU A 159 -11.70 -28.59 17.12
C LEU A 159 -12.09 -29.62 18.18
N LYS A 160 -11.38 -30.75 18.19
CA LYS A 160 -11.56 -31.83 19.19
C LYS A 160 -10.58 -31.64 20.35
N THR A 161 -10.46 -30.41 20.84
CA THR A 161 -9.54 -30.06 21.93
C THR A 161 -10.29 -29.93 23.26
N SER A 162 -9.60 -30.26 24.35
CA SER A 162 -10.03 -29.95 25.73
C SER A 162 -9.62 -28.55 26.18
N GLU A 163 -8.80 -27.85 25.39
CA GLU A 163 -8.36 -26.50 25.70
C GLU A 163 -9.52 -25.51 25.63
N LYS A 164 -9.56 -24.60 26.60
CA LYS A 164 -10.57 -23.54 26.64
C LYS A 164 -10.36 -22.52 25.52
N LEU A 165 -9.11 -22.28 25.14
CA LEU A 165 -8.72 -21.27 24.16
C LEU A 165 -7.62 -21.81 23.26
N VAL A 166 -7.82 -21.76 21.96
CA VAL A 166 -6.81 -22.06 20.95
C VAL A 166 -6.76 -20.91 19.94
N GLU A 167 -5.59 -20.32 19.73
CA GLU A 167 -5.32 -19.39 18.63
C GLU A 167 -4.38 -20.09 17.63
N ALA A 168 -4.92 -20.43 16.47
CA ALA A 168 -4.15 -20.99 15.36
C ALA A 168 -3.90 -19.91 14.31
N ARG A 169 -2.64 -19.72 13.93
CA ARG A 169 -2.25 -18.81 12.85
C ARG A 169 -1.84 -19.57 11.62
N GLY A 170 -2.17 -19.02 10.48
CA GLY A 170 -1.90 -19.63 9.20
C GLY A 170 -1.97 -18.64 8.05
N GLU A 171 -1.75 -19.16 6.86
CA GLU A 171 -1.85 -18.40 5.62
C GLU A 171 -3.04 -18.94 4.83
N ILE A 172 -3.93 -18.05 4.44
CA ILE A 172 -4.91 -18.34 3.39
C ILE A 172 -4.27 -18.06 2.03
N TYR A 173 -4.51 -18.94 1.08
CA TYR A 173 -3.98 -18.80 -0.27
C TYR A 173 -4.99 -19.30 -1.29
N MET A 174 -4.81 -18.89 -2.54
CA MET A 174 -5.58 -19.42 -3.66
C MET A 174 -4.74 -20.47 -4.39
N PRO A 175 -5.22 -21.72 -4.51
CA PRO A 175 -4.54 -22.71 -5.32
C PRO A 175 -4.36 -22.24 -6.78
N VAL A 176 -3.25 -22.58 -7.41
CA VAL A 176 -2.95 -22.16 -8.80
C VAL A 176 -4.02 -22.65 -9.76
N SER A 177 -4.52 -23.87 -9.57
CA SER A 177 -5.67 -24.44 -10.28
C SER A 177 -6.94 -23.58 -10.14
N SER A 178 -7.24 -23.11 -8.91
CA SER A 178 -8.41 -22.27 -8.63
C SER A 178 -8.26 -20.87 -9.22
N PHE A 179 -7.04 -20.31 -9.17
CA PHE A 179 -6.71 -19.03 -9.80
C PHE A 179 -6.88 -19.06 -11.32
N LYS A 180 -6.49 -20.15 -11.99
CA LYS A 180 -6.72 -20.30 -13.43
C LYS A 180 -8.20 -20.36 -13.76
N ALA A 181 -8.95 -21.22 -13.06
CA ALA A 181 -10.39 -21.38 -13.28
C ALA A 181 -11.16 -20.05 -13.12
N ILE A 182 -10.82 -19.25 -12.10
CA ILE A 182 -11.52 -17.99 -11.87
C ILE A 182 -11.19 -16.90 -12.88
N ASN A 183 -9.94 -16.88 -13.36
CA ASN A 183 -9.56 -15.93 -14.40
C ASN A 183 -10.16 -16.32 -15.75
N GLU A 184 -10.31 -17.61 -16.05
CA GLU A 184 -11.07 -18.09 -17.21
C GLU A 184 -12.53 -17.65 -17.13
N GLU A 185 -13.19 -17.84 -15.98
CA GLU A 185 -14.57 -17.39 -15.77
C GLU A 185 -14.73 -15.87 -15.90
N GLN A 186 -13.80 -15.07 -15.34
CA GLN A 186 -13.85 -13.61 -15.48
C GLN A 186 -13.62 -13.14 -16.92
N LEU A 187 -12.72 -13.82 -17.64
CA LEU A 187 -12.46 -13.52 -19.05
C LEU A 187 -13.70 -13.77 -19.92
N GLU A 188 -14.42 -14.88 -19.68
CA GLU A 188 -15.67 -15.19 -20.37
C GLU A 188 -16.78 -14.14 -20.10
N LYS A 189 -16.79 -13.56 -18.90
CA LYS A 189 -17.72 -12.49 -18.50
C LYS A 189 -17.29 -11.09 -18.92
N GLY A 190 -16.09 -10.94 -19.49
CA GLY A 190 -15.51 -9.63 -19.81
C GLY A 190 -15.13 -8.79 -18.58
N GLU A 191 -14.97 -9.43 -17.43
CA GLU A 191 -14.59 -8.80 -16.17
C GLU A 191 -13.06 -8.69 -16.03
N ARG A 192 -12.60 -7.92 -15.04
CA ARG A 192 -11.18 -7.72 -14.77
C ARG A 192 -10.58 -8.95 -14.10
N ILE A 193 -9.67 -9.63 -14.81
CA ILE A 193 -8.92 -10.76 -14.25
C ILE A 193 -8.00 -10.35 -13.09
N PHE A 194 -7.72 -11.29 -12.19
CA PHE A 194 -6.75 -11.10 -11.12
C PHE A 194 -5.32 -11.24 -11.64
N ALA A 195 -4.42 -10.40 -11.12
CA ALA A 195 -3.02 -10.35 -11.56
C ALA A 195 -2.18 -11.54 -11.07
N ASN A 196 -2.39 -11.99 -9.84
CA ASN A 196 -1.69 -13.11 -9.21
C ASN A 196 -2.59 -13.83 -8.18
N PRO A 197 -2.25 -15.06 -7.77
CA PRO A 197 -2.97 -15.81 -6.74
C PRO A 197 -3.11 -15.11 -5.39
N ARG A 198 -2.09 -14.35 -4.95
CA ARG A 198 -2.13 -13.60 -3.68
C ARG A 198 -3.24 -12.55 -3.65
N ASN A 199 -3.28 -11.68 -4.66
CA ASN A 199 -4.29 -10.63 -4.80
C ASN A 199 -5.67 -11.24 -5.03
N ALA A 200 -5.73 -12.34 -5.78
CA ALA A 200 -6.96 -13.10 -5.95
C ALA A 200 -7.47 -13.66 -4.61
N ALA A 201 -6.58 -14.18 -3.75
CA ALA A 201 -6.93 -14.68 -2.42
C ALA A 201 -7.42 -13.55 -1.50
N ALA A 202 -6.69 -12.44 -1.42
CA ALA A 202 -7.06 -11.28 -0.61
C ALA A 202 -8.42 -10.70 -1.02
N GLY A 203 -8.60 -10.43 -2.32
CA GLY A 203 -9.86 -9.94 -2.86
C GLY A 203 -11.01 -10.93 -2.69
N SER A 204 -10.76 -12.23 -2.81
CA SER A 204 -11.77 -13.28 -2.62
C SER A 204 -12.21 -13.45 -1.16
N LEU A 205 -11.32 -13.15 -0.21
CA LEU A 205 -11.61 -13.25 1.21
C LEU A 205 -12.35 -12.01 1.73
N ARG A 206 -11.96 -10.82 1.27
CA ARG A 206 -12.51 -9.53 1.72
C ARG A 206 -13.79 -9.16 0.97
N GLN A 207 -14.76 -10.08 0.97
CA GLN A 207 -16.07 -9.90 0.29
C GLN A 207 -17.16 -9.54 1.30
N LYS A 208 -18.00 -8.55 0.96
CA LYS A 208 -19.17 -8.20 1.78
C LYS A 208 -20.16 -9.34 1.91
N ASP A 209 -20.33 -10.12 0.84
CA ASP A 209 -21.13 -11.34 0.84
C ASP A 209 -20.20 -12.56 0.97
N PRO A 210 -20.24 -13.29 2.10
CA PRO A 210 -19.45 -14.50 2.31
C PRO A 210 -19.71 -15.59 1.27
N GLN A 211 -20.90 -15.64 0.65
CA GLN A 211 -21.19 -16.65 -0.38
C GLN A 211 -20.30 -16.48 -1.61
N ILE A 212 -19.82 -15.27 -1.87
CA ILE A 212 -18.82 -15.06 -2.91
C ILE A 212 -17.52 -15.76 -2.51
N THR A 213 -17.04 -15.63 -1.27
CA THR A 213 -15.83 -16.34 -0.80
C THR A 213 -15.97 -17.87 -0.95
N ALA A 214 -17.16 -18.42 -0.72
CA ALA A 214 -17.42 -19.86 -0.86
C ALA A 214 -17.16 -20.38 -2.28
N SER A 215 -17.42 -19.57 -3.32
CA SER A 215 -17.20 -19.98 -4.71
C SER A 215 -15.74 -19.92 -5.15
N ARG A 216 -14.86 -19.26 -4.37
CA ARG A 216 -13.47 -18.96 -4.75
C ARG A 216 -12.48 -20.08 -4.42
N ASN A 217 -12.95 -21.17 -3.79
CA ASN A 217 -12.16 -22.35 -3.41
C ASN A 217 -10.80 -22.01 -2.74
N LEU A 218 -10.83 -21.06 -1.81
CA LEU A 218 -9.64 -20.71 -1.02
C LEU A 218 -9.16 -21.91 -0.18
N ALA A 219 -7.86 -21.98 0.05
CA ALA A 219 -7.20 -22.98 0.87
C ALA A 219 -6.44 -22.32 2.02
N PHE A 220 -6.05 -23.13 3.01
CA PHE A 220 -5.43 -22.66 4.24
C PHE A 220 -4.35 -23.64 4.69
N PHE A 221 -3.25 -23.12 5.24
CA PHE A 221 -2.30 -23.90 6.04
C PHE A 221 -1.99 -23.16 7.32
N SER A 222 -2.07 -23.86 8.44
CA SER A 222 -1.61 -23.39 9.73
C SER A 222 -0.09 -23.54 9.87
N TYR A 223 0.55 -22.55 10.50
CA TYR A 223 2.01 -22.48 10.67
C TYR A 223 2.44 -22.12 12.10
N GLN A 224 1.51 -21.80 12.99
CA GLN A 224 1.82 -21.42 14.37
C GLN A 224 0.62 -21.60 15.31
N LEU A 225 0.88 -22.18 16.47
CA LEU A 225 0.01 -22.12 17.63
C LEU A 225 0.39 -20.90 18.47
N ALA A 226 -0.49 -19.90 18.58
CA ALA A 226 -0.25 -18.67 19.33
C ALA A 226 -0.82 -18.72 20.76
N ALA A 227 -1.90 -19.48 20.97
CA ALA A 227 -2.45 -19.81 22.27
C ALA A 227 -3.02 -21.24 22.22
N GLY A 228 -2.91 -22.00 23.30
CA GLY A 228 -3.30 -23.41 23.37
C GLY A 228 -2.52 -24.15 24.45
N PRO A 229 -2.31 -25.48 24.31
CA PRO A 229 -1.50 -26.23 25.27
C PRO A 229 -0.10 -25.64 25.39
N ASN A 230 0.44 -25.62 26.61
CA ASN A 230 1.70 -24.96 26.96
C ASN A 230 2.80 -25.95 27.38
N ASP A 231 2.57 -27.24 27.23
CA ASP A 231 3.46 -28.35 27.59
C ASP A 231 4.38 -28.80 26.44
N PHE A 232 4.28 -28.16 25.27
CA PHE A 232 5.17 -28.41 24.15
C PHE A 232 6.56 -27.81 24.36
N SER A 233 7.59 -28.54 23.96
CA SER A 233 8.98 -28.10 23.97
C SER A 233 9.48 -27.67 22.59
N LYS A 234 8.90 -28.23 21.53
CA LYS A 234 9.29 -27.99 20.13
C LYS A 234 8.13 -27.46 19.30
N HIS A 235 8.43 -26.60 18.34
CA HIS A 235 7.49 -26.05 17.38
C HIS A 235 6.84 -27.14 16.52
N GLN A 236 7.60 -28.17 16.13
CA GLN A 236 7.04 -29.33 15.43
C GLN A 236 5.85 -29.96 16.20
N GLN A 237 5.94 -30.07 17.53
CA GLN A 237 4.84 -30.61 18.35
C GLN A 237 3.60 -29.72 18.29
N THR A 238 3.78 -28.40 18.18
CA THR A 238 2.66 -27.47 18.01
C THR A 238 1.97 -27.63 16.65
N LEU A 239 2.74 -27.90 15.59
CA LEU A 239 2.18 -28.21 14.26
C LEU A 239 1.46 -29.56 14.27
N ASP A 240 2.03 -30.57 14.93
CA ASP A 240 1.41 -31.89 15.06
C ASP A 240 0.08 -31.79 15.81
N PHE A 241 0.03 -30.99 16.90
CA PHE A 241 -1.22 -30.70 17.59
C PHE A 241 -2.26 -30.05 16.67
N LEU A 242 -1.91 -29.00 15.93
CA LEU A 242 -2.84 -28.34 14.99
C LEU A 242 -3.38 -29.34 13.96
N LYS A 243 -2.53 -30.21 13.44
CA LYS A 243 -2.90 -31.27 12.51
C LYS A 243 -3.86 -32.28 13.14
N GLU A 244 -3.62 -32.70 14.37
CA GLU A 244 -4.51 -33.60 15.12
C GLU A 244 -5.89 -32.97 15.38
N GLN A 245 -5.93 -31.64 15.56
CA GLN A 245 -7.19 -30.89 15.69
C GLN A 245 -7.96 -30.75 14.36
N GLY A 246 -7.38 -31.22 13.24
CA GLY A 246 -7.99 -31.15 11.92
C GLY A 246 -7.66 -29.88 11.13
N LEU A 247 -6.76 -29.03 11.65
CA LEU A 247 -6.24 -27.90 10.89
C LEU A 247 -5.17 -28.38 9.90
N PRO A 248 -5.20 -27.93 8.64
CA PRO A 248 -4.20 -28.31 7.65
C PRO A 248 -2.83 -27.74 8.03
N VAL A 249 -1.79 -28.55 7.91
CA VAL A 249 -0.38 -28.16 8.09
C VAL A 249 0.38 -28.55 6.82
N ASN A 250 1.30 -27.70 6.38
CA ASN A 250 2.03 -27.94 5.14
C ASN A 250 2.87 -29.23 5.26
N PRO A 251 2.66 -30.25 4.38
CA PRO A 251 3.34 -31.55 4.48
C PRO A 251 4.84 -31.50 4.16
N THR A 252 5.32 -30.38 3.60
CA THR A 252 6.72 -30.19 3.21
C THR A 252 7.61 -29.70 4.34
N SER A 253 7.01 -29.37 5.50
CA SER A 253 7.71 -28.86 6.67
C SER A 253 8.76 -29.86 7.15
N LYS A 254 9.97 -29.39 7.47
CA LYS A 254 11.08 -30.25 7.87
C LYS A 254 11.91 -29.62 8.98
N VAL A 255 12.34 -30.44 9.95
CA VAL A 255 13.32 -30.05 10.96
C VAL A 255 14.73 -30.39 10.47
N LEU A 256 15.64 -29.43 10.54
CA LEU A 256 17.02 -29.48 10.06
C LEU A 256 17.99 -29.05 11.16
N ASN A 257 19.23 -29.54 11.13
CA ASN A 257 20.17 -29.41 12.26
C ASN A 257 21.30 -28.39 12.02
N SER A 258 21.36 -27.80 10.83
CA SER A 258 22.40 -26.85 10.46
C SER A 258 21.89 -25.83 9.44
N LEU A 259 22.52 -24.65 9.36
CA LEU A 259 22.15 -23.64 8.37
C LEU A 259 22.51 -24.05 6.95
N GLU A 260 23.50 -24.92 6.79
CA GLU A 260 23.85 -25.56 5.52
C GLU A 260 22.71 -26.44 5.02
N GLU A 261 22.16 -27.32 5.87
CA GLU A 261 20.97 -28.11 5.53
C GLU A 261 19.76 -27.23 5.22
N VAL A 262 19.57 -26.14 5.98
CA VAL A 262 18.50 -25.15 5.72
C VAL A 262 18.68 -24.52 4.35
N TYR A 263 19.90 -24.15 3.98
CA TYR A 263 20.19 -23.54 2.69
C TYR A 263 19.98 -24.52 1.53
N GLU A 264 20.38 -25.79 1.67
CA GLU A 264 20.07 -26.84 0.69
C GLU A 264 18.56 -27.01 0.51
N PHE A 265 17.78 -26.97 1.60
CA PHE A 265 16.32 -27.01 1.55
C PHE A 265 15.75 -25.78 0.81
N CYS A 266 16.29 -24.59 1.05
CA CYS A 266 15.91 -23.37 0.34
C CYS A 266 16.21 -23.48 -1.16
N GLN A 267 17.40 -23.96 -1.54
CA GLN A 267 17.78 -24.17 -2.94
C GLN A 267 16.91 -25.20 -3.64
N TYR A 268 16.59 -26.30 -2.97
CA TYR A 268 15.67 -27.31 -3.50
C TYR A 268 14.31 -26.70 -3.84
N TRP A 269 13.71 -25.96 -2.90
CA TRP A 269 12.39 -25.35 -3.12
C TRP A 269 12.42 -24.16 -4.05
N GLN A 270 13.54 -23.43 -4.15
CA GLN A 270 13.72 -22.43 -5.20
C GLN A 270 13.64 -23.06 -6.59
N ASN A 271 14.32 -24.18 -6.80
CA ASN A 271 14.31 -24.91 -8.08
C ASN A 271 12.96 -25.59 -8.37
N ASN A 272 12.19 -25.90 -7.32
CA ASN A 272 10.90 -26.56 -7.40
C ASN A 272 9.73 -25.63 -7.02
N ARG A 273 9.90 -24.31 -7.12
CA ARG A 273 8.92 -23.32 -6.60
C ARG A 273 7.52 -23.42 -7.24
N HIS A 274 7.42 -24.07 -8.40
CA HIS A 274 6.16 -24.29 -9.15
C HIS A 274 5.65 -25.73 -9.12
N SER A 275 6.25 -26.61 -8.32
CA SER A 275 5.83 -28.02 -8.26
C SER A 275 4.53 -28.22 -7.48
N ASN A 276 4.15 -27.25 -6.65
CA ASN A 276 2.96 -27.29 -5.82
C ASN A 276 1.79 -26.56 -6.50
N ASP A 277 0.55 -26.90 -6.12
CA ASP A 277 -0.65 -26.17 -6.56
C ASP A 277 -0.86 -24.85 -5.78
N TYR A 278 0.22 -24.23 -5.29
CA TYR A 278 0.23 -22.96 -4.58
C TYR A 278 1.57 -22.27 -4.78
N GLU A 279 1.56 -20.93 -4.81
CA GLU A 279 2.76 -20.14 -4.98
C GLU A 279 3.52 -19.97 -3.66
N ILE A 280 4.85 -19.94 -3.77
CA ILE A 280 5.77 -19.70 -2.67
C ILE A 280 6.78 -18.64 -3.09
N ASP A 281 7.13 -17.75 -2.16
CA ASP A 281 8.11 -16.68 -2.38
C ASP A 281 9.40 -16.89 -1.55
N GLY A 282 9.49 -18.01 -0.83
CA GLY A 282 10.66 -18.36 -0.03
C GLY A 282 10.43 -19.52 0.92
N VAL A 283 11.29 -19.58 1.94
CA VAL A 283 11.21 -20.51 3.07
C VAL A 283 11.25 -19.70 4.37
N VAL A 284 10.36 -20.01 5.31
CA VAL A 284 10.43 -19.51 6.67
C VAL A 284 11.26 -20.47 7.51
N VAL A 285 12.35 -19.95 8.08
CA VAL A 285 13.25 -20.69 8.96
C VAL A 285 12.98 -20.25 10.39
N LYS A 286 12.58 -21.18 11.27
CA LYS A 286 12.26 -20.89 12.68
C LYS A 286 13.13 -21.77 13.58
N VAL A 287 13.62 -21.23 14.69
CA VAL A 287 14.20 -22.06 15.77
C VAL A 287 13.13 -23.04 16.25
N ASN A 288 13.42 -24.34 16.29
CA ASN A 288 12.45 -25.37 16.63
C ASN A 288 12.16 -25.42 18.14
N ASP A 289 13.14 -25.10 18.98
CA ASP A 289 12.99 -25.13 20.43
C ASP A 289 12.22 -23.90 20.98
N LEU A 290 11.12 -24.15 21.69
CA LEU A 290 10.24 -23.07 22.18
C LEU A 290 10.84 -22.32 23.37
N ALA A 291 11.70 -22.94 24.18
CA ALA A 291 12.40 -22.23 25.26
C ALA A 291 13.44 -21.28 24.67
N GLN A 292 14.20 -21.73 23.67
CA GLN A 292 15.14 -20.86 22.94
C GLN A 292 14.44 -19.67 22.27
N ARG A 293 13.20 -19.84 21.76
CA ARG A 293 12.41 -18.71 21.22
C ARG A 293 12.10 -17.66 22.29
N GLN A 294 11.78 -18.09 23.52
CA GLN A 294 11.49 -17.17 24.62
C GLN A 294 12.74 -16.38 25.01
N GLU A 295 13.90 -17.03 25.07
CA GLU A 295 15.19 -16.38 25.37
C GLU A 295 15.60 -15.37 24.27
N LEU A 296 15.42 -15.74 23.00
CA LEU A 296 15.69 -14.86 21.87
C LEU A 296 14.74 -13.65 21.81
N GLY A 297 13.47 -13.85 22.15
CA GLY A 297 12.46 -12.81 22.15
C GLY A 297 12.25 -12.14 20.78
N PHE A 298 11.96 -10.84 20.81
CA PHE A 298 11.50 -10.08 19.65
C PHE A 298 12.28 -8.78 19.48
N THR A 299 12.24 -8.23 18.27
CA THR A 299 12.53 -6.81 18.00
C THR A 299 11.21 -6.02 18.04
N SER A 300 11.23 -4.74 17.65
CA SER A 300 9.99 -3.96 17.50
C SER A 300 9.04 -4.52 16.43
N LYS A 301 9.58 -5.18 15.40
CA LYS A 301 8.83 -5.58 14.19
C LYS A 301 8.79 -7.09 13.91
N ALA A 302 9.81 -7.84 14.34
CA ALA A 302 9.99 -9.25 14.00
C ALA A 302 10.56 -10.10 15.15
N PRO A 303 10.23 -11.40 15.23
CA PRO A 303 10.88 -12.33 16.15
C PRO A 303 12.35 -12.51 15.81
N ARG A 304 13.22 -12.61 16.82
CA ARG A 304 14.65 -12.90 16.58
C ARG A 304 14.89 -14.36 16.18
N TRP A 305 13.94 -15.23 16.53
CA TRP A 305 13.99 -16.67 16.35
C TRP A 305 13.41 -17.17 15.01
N ALA A 306 13.02 -16.27 14.10
CA ALA A 306 12.60 -16.66 12.75
C ALA A 306 13.04 -15.65 11.68
N VAL A 307 13.30 -16.15 10.48
CA VAL A 307 13.69 -15.37 9.30
C VAL A 307 13.01 -15.93 8.05
N ALA A 308 12.64 -15.06 7.13
CA ALA A 308 12.16 -15.42 5.80
C ALA A 308 13.33 -15.42 4.80
N PHE A 309 13.73 -16.59 4.33
CA PHE A 309 14.66 -16.71 3.20
C PHE A 309 13.88 -16.51 1.89
N LYS A 310 13.96 -15.32 1.28
CA LYS A 310 13.22 -14.97 0.06
C LYS A 310 13.95 -15.49 -1.18
N PHE A 311 13.21 -16.04 -2.13
CA PHE A 311 13.75 -16.44 -3.43
C PHE A 311 13.94 -15.24 -4.34
N PRO A 312 14.95 -15.27 -5.23
CA PRO A 312 15.11 -14.23 -6.24
C PRO A 312 13.90 -14.21 -7.21
N PRO A 313 13.55 -13.03 -7.77
CA PRO A 313 12.54 -12.92 -8.81
C PRO A 313 12.85 -13.83 -10.01
N GLU A 314 11.81 -14.32 -10.69
CA GLU A 314 12.02 -15.15 -11.87
C GLU A 314 12.59 -14.34 -13.03
N GLU A 315 13.74 -14.78 -13.53
CA GLU A 315 14.30 -14.34 -14.80
C GLU A 315 13.89 -15.29 -15.93
N ARG A 316 13.52 -14.72 -17.07
CA ARG A 316 13.25 -15.44 -18.31
C ARG A 316 13.92 -14.75 -19.47
N ASN A 317 14.41 -15.57 -20.39
CA ASN A 317 14.99 -15.07 -21.64
C ASN A 317 13.90 -14.96 -22.69
N THR A 318 13.83 -13.84 -23.37
CA THR A 318 12.95 -13.66 -24.54
C THR A 318 13.63 -12.79 -25.59
N LEU A 319 13.08 -12.77 -26.80
CA LEU A 319 13.57 -11.90 -27.87
C LEU A 319 13.08 -10.47 -27.65
N LEU A 320 14.01 -9.51 -27.64
CA LEU A 320 13.73 -8.09 -27.74
C LEU A 320 13.42 -7.77 -29.22
N LYS A 321 12.14 -7.56 -29.54
CA LYS A 321 11.71 -7.26 -30.91
C LYS A 321 12.06 -5.82 -31.29
N ASP A 322 11.79 -4.88 -30.40
CA ASP A 322 12.00 -3.46 -30.65
C ASP A 322 12.13 -2.70 -29.31
N ILE A 323 12.64 -1.47 -29.38
CA ILE A 323 12.60 -0.51 -28.27
C ILE A 323 11.83 0.71 -28.76
N MET A 324 10.64 0.91 -28.18
CA MET A 324 9.76 2.04 -28.50
C MET A 324 9.82 3.09 -27.38
N VAL A 325 9.33 4.30 -27.66
CA VAL A 325 9.29 5.40 -26.70
C VAL A 325 7.85 5.83 -26.48
N SER A 326 7.40 5.81 -25.23
CA SER A 326 6.09 6.33 -24.83
C SER A 326 6.21 7.78 -24.35
N ILE A 327 5.18 8.58 -24.60
CA ILE A 327 5.12 9.98 -24.14
C ILE A 327 4.12 10.07 -23.00
N GLY A 328 4.61 10.42 -21.81
CA GLY A 328 3.78 10.63 -20.62
C GLY A 328 3.07 11.98 -20.61
N ARG A 329 2.19 12.19 -19.63
CA ARG A 329 1.38 13.41 -19.47
C ARG A 329 2.17 14.73 -19.45
N SER A 330 3.39 14.71 -18.91
CA SER A 330 4.28 15.87 -18.80
C SER A 330 5.25 16.01 -19.99
N GLY A 331 5.07 15.17 -21.01
CA GLY A 331 6.00 15.07 -22.14
C GLY A 331 7.17 14.12 -21.91
N LYS A 332 7.33 13.54 -20.71
CA LYS A 332 8.43 12.59 -20.44
C LYS A 332 8.41 11.45 -21.46
N ALA A 333 9.50 11.30 -22.21
CA ALA A 333 9.73 10.29 -23.21
C ALA A 333 10.43 9.08 -22.55
N THR A 334 9.70 7.97 -22.39
CA THR A 334 10.17 6.80 -21.65
C THR A 334 10.39 5.62 -22.61
N PRO A 335 11.60 5.07 -22.73
CA PRO A 335 11.84 3.90 -23.54
C PRO A 335 11.27 2.64 -22.88
N PHE A 336 10.69 1.76 -23.69
CA PHE A 336 10.20 0.46 -23.25
C PHE A 336 10.50 -0.61 -24.30
N ALA A 337 10.80 -1.81 -23.82
CA ALA A 337 11.07 -2.97 -24.64
C ALA A 337 9.77 -3.58 -25.15
N VAL A 338 9.72 -3.86 -26.45
CA VAL A 338 8.72 -4.71 -27.09
C VAL A 338 9.30 -6.11 -27.20
N LEU A 339 8.66 -7.08 -26.55
CA LEU A 339 9.20 -8.42 -26.37
C LEU A 339 8.39 -9.45 -27.17
N GLU A 340 9.04 -10.54 -27.57
CA GLU A 340 8.32 -11.78 -27.84
C GLU A 340 7.60 -12.21 -26.55
N PRO A 341 6.28 -12.53 -26.59
CA PRO A 341 5.51 -12.84 -25.40
C PRO A 341 6.19 -13.95 -24.59
N VAL A 342 6.48 -13.66 -23.32
CA VAL A 342 7.15 -14.59 -22.41
C VAL A 342 6.41 -14.66 -21.09
N PHE A 343 6.25 -15.86 -20.55
CA PHE A 343 5.58 -16.06 -19.26
C PHE A 343 6.59 -15.88 -18.12
N VAL A 344 6.42 -14.84 -17.31
CA VAL A 344 7.31 -14.49 -16.19
C VAL A 344 6.46 -14.28 -14.94
N GLY A 345 6.72 -15.03 -13.86
CA GLY A 345 6.03 -14.83 -12.57
C GLY A 345 4.51 -14.73 -12.69
N GLY A 346 3.87 -15.76 -13.29
CA GLY A 346 2.41 -15.87 -13.31
C GLY A 346 1.66 -15.11 -14.42
N SER A 347 2.31 -14.25 -15.23
CA SER A 347 1.64 -13.60 -16.36
C SER A 347 2.51 -13.47 -17.61
N THR A 348 1.86 -13.29 -18.77
CA THR A 348 2.54 -13.09 -20.05
C THR A 348 3.00 -11.64 -20.17
N VAL A 349 4.31 -11.45 -20.22
CA VAL A 349 4.95 -10.14 -20.45
C VAL A 349 5.16 -9.95 -21.95
N ARG A 350 4.72 -8.80 -22.47
CA ARG A 350 4.96 -8.36 -23.85
C ARG A 350 5.70 -7.03 -23.93
N LEU A 351 5.57 -6.22 -22.89
CA LEU A 351 6.20 -4.91 -22.76
C LEU A 351 6.94 -4.89 -21.43
N ALA A 352 8.13 -4.30 -21.41
CA ALA A 352 8.91 -4.13 -20.19
C ALA A 352 9.57 -2.75 -20.17
N THR A 353 9.65 -2.13 -19.00
CA THR A 353 10.30 -0.81 -18.87
C THR A 353 11.81 -0.92 -19.12
N LEU A 354 12.36 0.13 -19.76
CA LEU A 354 13.80 0.37 -19.84
C LEU A 354 14.22 1.64 -19.08
N HIS A 355 13.28 2.23 -18.32
CA HIS A 355 13.46 3.40 -17.45
C HIS A 355 13.77 4.71 -18.18
N ASN A 356 14.96 4.85 -18.78
CA ASN A 356 15.40 6.05 -19.50
C ASN A 356 16.56 5.74 -20.45
N GLN A 357 17.01 6.73 -21.22
CA GLN A 357 18.09 6.58 -22.19
C GLN A 357 19.38 6.04 -21.58
N ASP A 358 19.76 6.53 -20.40
CA ASP A 358 21.01 6.13 -19.74
C ASP A 358 20.98 4.65 -19.35
N GLN A 359 19.83 4.15 -18.90
CA GLN A 359 19.65 2.75 -18.55
C GLN A 359 19.70 1.84 -19.79
N VAL A 360 19.14 2.27 -20.93
CA VAL A 360 19.29 1.52 -22.19
C VAL A 360 20.76 1.43 -22.60
N ASN A 361 21.48 2.55 -22.54
CA ASN A 361 22.90 2.62 -22.89
C ASN A 361 23.78 1.79 -21.94
N LEU A 362 23.51 1.87 -20.63
CA LEU A 362 24.23 1.13 -19.60
C LEU A 362 24.04 -0.40 -19.76
N LYS A 363 22.81 -0.82 -20.06
CA LYS A 363 22.48 -2.24 -20.28
C LYS A 363 22.95 -2.74 -21.67
N ASP A 364 23.23 -1.83 -22.61
CA ASP A 364 23.58 -2.12 -24.01
C ASP A 364 22.60 -3.10 -24.66
N VAL A 365 21.29 -2.94 -24.44
CA VAL A 365 20.27 -3.79 -25.07
C VAL A 365 19.92 -3.27 -26.47
N ARG A 366 19.81 -4.18 -27.43
CA ARG A 366 19.62 -3.85 -28.85
C ARG A 366 18.44 -4.63 -29.43
N PRO A 367 17.55 -4.01 -30.23
CA PRO A 367 16.54 -4.76 -30.99
C PRO A 367 17.17 -5.94 -31.72
N GLY A 368 16.59 -7.13 -31.53
CA GLY A 368 17.14 -8.42 -31.98
C GLY A 368 17.90 -9.22 -30.91
N ASP A 369 18.23 -8.63 -29.75
CA ASP A 369 18.87 -9.35 -28.65
C ASP A 369 17.92 -10.40 -28.04
N THR A 370 18.50 -11.49 -27.54
CA THR A 370 17.85 -12.23 -26.45
C THR A 370 18.11 -11.47 -25.15
N VAL A 371 17.06 -11.04 -24.45
CA VAL A 371 17.15 -10.28 -23.22
C VAL A 371 16.62 -11.07 -22.03
N ILE A 372 17.20 -10.79 -20.87
CA ILE A 372 16.74 -11.28 -19.58
C ILE A 372 15.65 -10.34 -19.09
N VAL A 373 14.46 -10.88 -18.88
CA VAL A 373 13.28 -10.17 -18.39
C VAL A 373 12.92 -10.74 -17.04
N ARG A 374 12.63 -9.86 -16.09
CA ARG A 374 12.05 -10.21 -14.80
C ARG A 374 10.87 -9.32 -14.51
N LYS A 375 10.10 -9.68 -13.49
CA LYS A 375 9.20 -8.73 -12.85
C LYS A 375 9.90 -8.18 -11.61
N ALA A 376 10.15 -6.87 -11.60
CA ALA A 376 10.50 -6.17 -10.38
C ALA A 376 9.36 -6.42 -9.39
N GLY A 377 9.69 -7.16 -8.33
CA GLY A 377 8.82 -7.67 -7.26
C GLY A 377 7.46 -8.08 -7.75
N ASP A 378 7.51 -8.99 -8.72
CA ASP A 378 6.39 -9.78 -9.17
C ASP A 378 5.25 -9.00 -9.85
N VAL A 379 5.43 -7.69 -10.08
CA VAL A 379 4.44 -6.83 -10.76
C VAL A 379 4.98 -6.19 -12.04
N ILE A 380 5.99 -5.32 -11.95
CA ILE A 380 6.43 -4.49 -13.10
C ILE A 380 7.46 -5.24 -13.93
N PRO A 381 7.20 -5.57 -15.20
CA PRO A 381 8.19 -6.19 -16.04
C PRO A 381 9.30 -5.21 -16.42
N GLU A 382 10.56 -5.61 -16.23
CA GLU A 382 11.73 -4.86 -16.65
C GLU A 382 12.74 -5.75 -17.38
N VAL A 383 13.52 -5.14 -18.26
CA VAL A 383 14.67 -5.79 -18.89
C VAL A 383 15.90 -5.60 -18.01
N VAL A 384 16.51 -6.71 -17.58
CA VAL A 384 17.74 -6.70 -16.76
C VAL A 384 18.94 -6.39 -17.66
N GLY A 385 19.05 -7.06 -18.80
CA GLY A 385 20.14 -6.90 -19.74
C GLY A 385 20.13 -7.96 -20.85
N PRO A 386 21.09 -7.91 -21.79
CA PRO A 386 21.19 -8.85 -22.89
C PRO A 386 21.87 -10.16 -22.45
N VAL A 387 21.46 -11.26 -23.06
CA VAL A 387 22.18 -12.53 -23.01
C VAL A 387 23.29 -12.48 -24.05
N LEU A 388 24.44 -11.90 -23.69
CA LEU A 388 25.55 -11.62 -24.63
C LEU A 388 26.03 -12.84 -25.42
N SER A 389 25.99 -14.04 -24.83
CA SER A 389 26.36 -15.29 -25.51
C SER A 389 25.41 -15.69 -26.64
N LYS A 390 24.21 -15.10 -26.70
CA LYS A 390 23.21 -15.32 -27.74
C LYS A 390 23.02 -14.12 -28.67
N ARG A 391 23.82 -13.06 -28.51
CA ARG A 391 23.72 -11.86 -29.34
C ARG A 391 24.11 -12.19 -30.79
N PRO A 392 23.22 -11.96 -31.77
CA PRO A 392 23.60 -11.99 -33.18
C PRO A 392 24.70 -10.97 -33.50
N GLU A 393 25.63 -11.35 -34.37
CA GLU A 393 26.68 -10.41 -34.82
C GLU A 393 26.08 -9.24 -35.60
N GLY A 394 26.59 -8.04 -35.36
CA GLY A 394 26.25 -6.84 -36.14
C GLY A 394 24.96 -6.11 -35.73
N LEU A 395 24.33 -6.43 -34.59
CA LEU A 395 23.18 -5.65 -34.12
C LEU A 395 23.58 -4.19 -33.82
N PRO A 396 22.89 -3.19 -34.43
CA PRO A 396 23.18 -1.79 -34.18
C PRO A 396 22.81 -1.40 -32.74
N ALA A 397 23.57 -0.50 -32.14
CA ALA A 397 23.19 0.09 -30.87
C ALA A 397 21.88 0.88 -31.04
N TRP A 398 20.99 0.81 -30.06
CA TRP A 398 19.78 1.61 -30.09
C TRP A 398 20.10 3.08 -29.79
N GLU A 399 19.59 3.97 -30.62
CA GLU A 399 19.71 5.41 -30.41
C GLU A 399 18.36 5.98 -29.99
N PHE A 400 18.38 6.84 -28.97
CA PHE A 400 17.18 7.53 -28.53
C PHE A 400 16.67 8.45 -29.64
N PRO A 401 15.37 8.40 -29.99
CA PRO A 401 14.83 9.21 -31.08
C PRO A 401 14.99 10.70 -30.79
N LYS A 402 15.36 11.48 -31.81
CA LYS A 402 15.47 12.94 -31.69
C LYS A 402 14.13 13.66 -31.75
N HIS A 403 13.12 13.02 -32.33
CA HIS A 403 11.78 13.57 -32.50
C HIS A 403 10.74 12.68 -31.83
N CYS A 404 9.70 13.30 -31.32
CA CYS A 404 8.59 12.67 -30.64
C CYS A 404 7.85 11.72 -31.60
N PRO A 405 7.63 10.45 -31.25
CA PRO A 405 6.92 9.51 -32.14
C PRO A 405 5.43 9.87 -32.33
N GLU A 406 4.87 10.74 -31.49
CA GLU A 406 3.45 11.10 -31.47
C GLU A 406 3.14 12.42 -32.20
N CYS A 407 4.05 13.41 -32.14
CA CYS A 407 3.85 14.73 -32.74
C CYS A 407 5.03 15.25 -33.57
N ASN A 408 6.11 14.48 -33.67
CA ASN A 408 7.33 14.82 -34.40
C ASN A 408 8.09 16.08 -33.90
N ALA A 409 7.71 16.66 -32.77
CA ALA A 409 8.46 17.74 -32.12
C ALA A 409 9.79 17.25 -31.52
N ASP A 410 10.73 18.15 -31.28
CA ASP A 410 12.03 17.80 -30.71
C ASP A 410 11.89 17.17 -29.32
N LEU A 411 12.62 16.07 -29.11
CA LEU A 411 12.82 15.47 -27.79
C LEU A 411 14.08 16.09 -27.18
N VAL A 412 13.89 16.85 -26.10
CA VAL A 412 14.94 17.64 -25.45
C VAL A 412 15.23 17.06 -24.08
N ARG A 413 16.52 16.90 -23.78
CA ARG A 413 17.04 16.50 -22.48
C ARG A 413 17.90 17.64 -21.95
N SER A 414 17.56 18.17 -20.78
CA SER A 414 18.31 19.25 -20.14
C SER A 414 19.66 18.74 -19.63
N GLU A 415 20.66 19.62 -19.57
CA GLU A 415 21.97 19.26 -19.02
C GLU A 415 21.84 18.82 -17.54
N GLY A 416 22.36 17.64 -17.22
CA GLY A 416 22.31 17.06 -15.87
C GLY A 416 21.04 16.27 -15.52
N GLU A 417 20.01 16.27 -16.36
CA GLU A 417 18.80 15.45 -16.16
C GLU A 417 18.96 14.06 -16.80
N SER A 418 18.29 13.04 -16.26
CA SER A 418 18.25 11.68 -16.85
C SER A 418 17.13 11.48 -17.88
N ASP A 419 16.08 12.28 -17.76
CA ASP A 419 14.84 12.13 -18.53
C ASP A 419 14.82 13.07 -19.74
N THR A 420 14.27 12.57 -20.84
CA THR A 420 14.05 13.33 -22.08
C THR A 420 12.57 13.72 -22.17
N PHE A 421 12.26 14.89 -22.72
CA PHE A 421 10.89 15.40 -22.80
C PHE A 421 10.51 15.87 -24.20
N CYS A 422 9.26 15.60 -24.59
CA CYS A 422 8.58 16.26 -25.69
C CYS A 422 8.15 17.66 -25.26
N THR A 423 8.67 18.67 -25.94
CA THR A 423 8.44 20.09 -25.60
C THR A 423 7.17 20.68 -26.22
N SER A 424 6.49 19.94 -27.11
CA SER A 424 5.28 20.42 -27.77
C SER A 424 4.07 20.36 -26.83
N ALA A 425 3.49 21.53 -26.54
CA ALA A 425 2.24 21.66 -25.78
C ALA A 425 1.03 21.03 -26.51
N GLU A 426 1.10 20.99 -27.85
CA GLU A 426 0.08 20.43 -28.74
C GLU A 426 0.23 18.92 -28.96
N CYS A 427 1.16 18.25 -28.27
CA CYS A 427 1.37 16.83 -28.41
C CYS A 427 0.07 16.05 -28.06
N PRO A 428 -0.52 15.29 -29.01
CA PRO A 428 -1.81 14.65 -28.83
C PRO A 428 -1.75 13.58 -27.72
N LYS A 429 -0.63 12.85 -27.62
CA LYS A 429 -0.45 11.87 -26.54
C LYS A 429 -0.35 12.51 -25.16
N GLN A 430 0.27 13.68 -25.02
CA GLN A 430 0.28 14.39 -23.74
C GLN A 430 -1.13 14.85 -23.37
N LEU A 431 -1.89 15.37 -24.33
CA LEU A 431 -3.29 15.76 -24.14
C LEU A 431 -4.15 14.57 -23.67
N GLU A 432 -4.06 13.44 -24.37
CA GLU A 432 -4.74 12.19 -24.01
C GLU A 432 -4.40 11.78 -22.57
N GLN A 433 -3.12 11.74 -22.21
CA GLN A 433 -2.67 11.32 -20.88
C GLN A 433 -3.06 12.33 -19.79
N ARG A 434 -3.14 13.63 -20.09
CA ARG A 434 -3.68 14.65 -19.16
C ARG A 434 -5.17 14.43 -18.89
N ILE A 435 -5.95 14.12 -19.92
CA ILE A 435 -7.39 13.83 -19.77
C ILE A 435 -7.60 12.54 -18.96
N VAL A 436 -6.85 11.48 -19.27
CA VAL A 436 -6.89 10.21 -18.52
C VAL A 436 -6.51 10.44 -17.05
N HIS A 437 -5.46 11.21 -16.79
CA HIS A 437 -5.07 11.59 -15.43
C HIS A 437 -6.17 12.37 -14.71
N PHE A 438 -6.76 13.37 -15.36
CA PHE A 438 -7.87 14.15 -14.79
C PHE A 438 -9.05 13.27 -14.40
N ALA A 439 -9.41 12.28 -15.23
CA ALA A 439 -10.49 11.32 -14.99
C ALA A 439 -10.16 10.24 -13.94
N SER A 440 -8.89 10.07 -13.57
CA SER A 440 -8.46 8.99 -12.66
C SER A 440 -9.07 9.10 -11.26
N ARG A 441 -9.09 7.96 -10.53
CA ARG A 441 -9.64 7.86 -9.17
C ARG A 441 -9.01 8.83 -8.16
N GLY A 442 -7.71 9.10 -8.29
CA GLY A 442 -6.99 10.06 -7.43
C GLY A 442 -7.32 11.53 -7.73
N CYS A 443 -8.01 11.79 -8.84
CA CYS A 443 -8.39 13.11 -9.31
C CYS A 443 -9.91 13.22 -9.32
N MET A 444 -10.55 13.41 -10.48
CA MET A 444 -11.99 13.64 -10.58
C MET A 444 -12.83 12.36 -10.53
N ASP A 445 -12.19 11.18 -10.59
CA ASP A 445 -12.81 9.86 -10.43
C ASP A 445 -14.05 9.69 -11.32
N ILE A 446 -13.83 9.82 -12.63
CA ILE A 446 -14.84 9.73 -13.67
C ILE A 446 -14.86 8.30 -14.20
N GLU A 447 -15.79 7.50 -13.68
CA GLU A 447 -15.99 6.13 -14.14
C GLU A 447 -16.32 6.09 -15.64
N ASN A 448 -15.87 5.03 -16.32
CA ASN A 448 -16.01 4.80 -17.77
C ASN A 448 -15.23 5.76 -18.68
N MET A 449 -14.41 6.65 -18.12
CA MET A 449 -13.50 7.54 -18.87
C MET A 449 -12.04 7.02 -18.84
N GLY A 450 -11.84 5.75 -19.20
CA GLY A 450 -10.51 5.12 -19.27
C GLY A 450 -9.74 5.47 -20.54
N GLU A 451 -8.47 5.03 -20.63
CA GLU A 451 -7.56 5.35 -21.75
C GLU A 451 -8.18 5.09 -23.13
N ARG A 452 -8.80 3.93 -23.33
CA ARG A 452 -9.46 3.59 -24.61
C ARG A 452 -10.63 4.52 -24.95
N THR A 453 -11.45 4.88 -23.96
CA THR A 453 -12.59 5.79 -24.15
C THR A 453 -12.09 7.18 -24.52
N VAL A 454 -11.10 7.70 -23.78
CA VAL A 454 -10.51 9.02 -24.04
C VAL A 454 -9.88 9.05 -25.43
N GLN A 455 -9.10 8.04 -25.79
CA GLN A 455 -8.49 7.91 -27.11
C GLN A 455 -9.55 7.92 -28.22
N LEU A 456 -10.60 7.12 -28.07
CA LEU A 456 -11.70 7.06 -29.04
C LEU A 456 -12.42 8.41 -29.18
N PHE A 457 -12.70 9.09 -28.06
CA PHE A 457 -13.39 10.39 -28.10
C PHE A 457 -12.53 11.49 -28.72
N LEU A 458 -11.22 11.47 -28.51
CA LEU A 458 -10.28 12.37 -29.19
C LEU A 458 -10.24 12.06 -30.70
N GLN A 459 -10.16 10.78 -31.09
CA GLN A 459 -10.15 10.35 -32.50
C GLN A 459 -11.43 10.74 -33.25
N LEU A 460 -12.59 10.66 -32.59
CA LEU A 460 -13.88 11.05 -33.16
C LEU A 460 -14.17 12.56 -33.02
N GLU A 461 -13.21 13.34 -32.52
CA GLU A 461 -13.34 14.78 -32.25
C GLU A 461 -14.51 15.16 -31.33
N LEU A 462 -14.98 14.21 -30.52
CA LEU A 462 -16.01 14.41 -29.51
C LEU A 462 -15.45 15.08 -28.26
N LEU A 463 -14.15 14.89 -28.02
CA LEU A 463 -13.40 15.48 -26.92
C LEU A 463 -12.18 16.21 -27.48
N LYS A 464 -11.85 17.37 -26.91
CA LYS A 464 -10.69 18.19 -27.33
C LYS A 464 -9.74 18.51 -26.19
N ASP A 465 -10.24 18.57 -24.96
CA ASP A 465 -9.47 18.89 -23.77
C ASP A 465 -10.26 18.49 -22.50
N ILE A 466 -9.70 18.80 -21.33
CA ILE A 466 -10.31 18.55 -20.03
C ILE A 466 -11.70 19.19 -19.90
N GLY A 467 -11.87 20.44 -20.36
CA GLY A 467 -13.14 21.13 -20.25
C GLY A 467 -14.23 20.50 -21.11
N GLY A 468 -13.85 19.92 -22.26
CA GLY A 468 -14.74 19.21 -23.17
C GLY A 468 -15.44 17.99 -22.55
N ILE A 469 -14.87 17.42 -21.47
CA ILE A 469 -15.49 16.30 -20.72
C ILE A 469 -16.91 16.67 -20.27
N TYR A 470 -17.11 17.92 -19.84
CA TYR A 470 -18.37 18.38 -19.27
C TYR A 470 -19.37 18.87 -20.32
N THR A 471 -19.00 18.86 -21.61
CA THR A 471 -19.83 19.30 -22.73
C THR A 471 -19.97 18.22 -23.81
N LEU A 472 -19.78 16.95 -23.43
CA LEU A 472 -19.89 15.82 -24.34
C LEU A 472 -21.29 15.71 -24.96
N ASP A 473 -21.33 15.41 -26.26
CA ASP A 473 -22.55 15.15 -27.00
C ASP A 473 -22.96 13.68 -26.83
N TYR A 474 -23.86 13.43 -25.88
CA TYR A 474 -24.30 12.08 -25.54
C TYR A 474 -25.06 11.38 -26.67
N ASP A 475 -25.69 12.13 -27.59
CA ASP A 475 -26.40 11.54 -28.72
C ASP A 475 -25.43 10.99 -29.74
N LYS A 476 -24.31 11.71 -29.99
CA LYS A 476 -23.22 11.19 -30.81
C LYS A 476 -22.52 10.00 -30.15
N ILE A 477 -22.34 10.01 -28.84
CA ILE A 477 -21.71 8.88 -28.12
C ILE A 477 -22.55 7.61 -28.25
N ARG A 478 -23.89 7.71 -28.18
CA ARG A 478 -24.78 6.55 -28.38
C ARG A 478 -24.70 5.93 -29.77
N ALA A 479 -24.28 6.71 -30.78
CA ALA A 479 -24.12 6.22 -32.14
C ALA A 479 -22.82 5.41 -32.35
N ILE A 480 -21.92 5.38 -31.36
CA ILE A 480 -20.66 4.65 -31.43
C ILE A 480 -20.88 3.18 -31.08
N GLU A 481 -20.31 2.28 -31.88
CA GLU A 481 -20.30 0.84 -31.62
C GLU A 481 -19.67 0.54 -30.24
N GLY A 482 -20.39 -0.20 -29.39
CA GLY A 482 -19.97 -0.51 -28.02
C GLY A 482 -20.53 0.43 -26.94
N PHE A 483 -21.14 1.56 -27.31
CA PHE A 483 -21.77 2.50 -26.35
C PHE A 483 -23.29 2.34 -26.30
N GLY A 484 -23.76 1.39 -25.50
CA GLY A 484 -25.19 1.22 -25.21
C GLY A 484 -25.74 2.24 -24.20
N GLU A 485 -27.07 2.31 -24.07
CA GLU A 485 -27.78 3.23 -23.16
C GLU A 485 -27.25 3.21 -21.71
N ILE A 486 -26.93 2.02 -21.19
CA ILE A 486 -26.39 1.85 -19.84
C ILE A 486 -24.99 2.48 -19.73
N SER A 487 -24.11 2.23 -20.69
CA SER A 487 -22.75 2.78 -20.70
C SER A 487 -22.77 4.31 -20.76
N VAL A 488 -23.64 4.88 -21.59
CA VAL A 488 -23.79 6.34 -21.71
C VAL A 488 -24.36 6.95 -20.43
N THR A 489 -25.34 6.28 -19.82
CA THR A 489 -25.91 6.71 -18.53
C THR A 489 -24.86 6.69 -17.41
N ASN A 490 -24.05 5.63 -17.34
CA ASN A 490 -23.00 5.51 -16.33
C ASN A 490 -21.91 6.57 -16.53
N LEU A 491 -21.49 6.83 -17.77
CA LEU A 491 -20.54 7.90 -18.08
C LEU A 491 -21.10 9.27 -17.67
N LYS A 492 -22.36 9.56 -18.02
CA LYS A 492 -23.03 10.81 -17.64
C LYS A 492 -23.07 10.98 -16.12
N ASN A 493 -23.45 9.94 -15.40
CA ASN A 493 -23.50 9.96 -13.93
C ASN A 493 -22.11 10.19 -13.34
N GLY A 494 -21.08 9.50 -13.86
CA GLY A 494 -19.69 9.70 -13.43
C GLY A 494 -19.22 11.14 -13.61
N ILE A 495 -19.53 11.76 -14.76
CA ILE A 495 -19.20 13.16 -15.05
C ILE A 495 -19.95 14.11 -14.09
N GLU A 496 -21.25 13.91 -13.87
CA GLU A 496 -22.01 14.76 -12.94
C GLU A 496 -21.54 14.62 -11.49
N THR A 497 -21.28 13.40 -11.01
CA THR A 497 -20.73 13.16 -9.68
C THR A 497 -19.35 13.79 -9.52
N SER A 498 -18.51 13.78 -10.56
CA SER A 498 -17.18 14.36 -10.53
C SER A 498 -17.18 15.86 -10.20
N LYS A 499 -18.25 16.59 -10.55
CA LYS A 499 -18.39 18.02 -10.27
C LYS A 499 -18.37 18.33 -8.77
N GLN A 500 -18.75 17.38 -7.93
CA GLN A 500 -18.78 17.55 -6.46
C GLN A 500 -17.46 17.17 -5.79
N ARG A 501 -16.44 16.75 -6.54
CA ARG A 501 -15.15 16.35 -5.95
C ARG A 501 -14.48 17.54 -5.24
N PRO A 502 -13.72 17.30 -4.17
CA PRO A 502 -13.03 18.37 -3.44
C PRO A 502 -12.07 19.17 -4.32
N LEU A 503 -11.81 20.44 -3.98
CA LEU A 503 -10.82 21.27 -4.69
C LEU A 503 -9.43 20.62 -4.79
N SER A 504 -9.01 19.84 -3.79
CA SER A 504 -7.73 19.11 -3.83
C SER A 504 -7.65 18.10 -4.97
N ASN A 505 -8.77 17.46 -5.32
CA ASN A 505 -8.88 16.50 -6.40
C ASN A 505 -8.81 17.20 -7.76
N LEU A 506 -9.50 18.34 -7.89
CA LEU A 506 -9.40 19.19 -9.06
C LEU A 506 -7.95 19.64 -9.29
N LEU A 507 -7.30 20.23 -8.28
CA LEU A 507 -5.91 20.69 -8.36
C LEU A 507 -4.94 19.55 -8.74
N SER A 508 -5.16 18.35 -8.21
CA SER A 508 -4.39 17.16 -8.59
C SER A 508 -4.63 16.76 -10.06
N GLY A 509 -5.88 16.83 -10.51
CA GLY A 509 -6.30 16.49 -11.87
C GLY A 509 -5.79 17.45 -12.94
N LEU A 510 -5.58 18.73 -12.59
CA LEU A 510 -5.01 19.73 -13.51
C LEU A 510 -3.58 19.39 -13.95
N GLY A 511 -2.87 18.55 -13.19
CA GLY A 511 -1.53 18.08 -13.58
C GLY A 511 -0.47 19.19 -13.55
N ILE A 512 -0.61 20.17 -12.65
CA ILE A 512 0.33 21.27 -12.48
C ILE A 512 1.72 20.70 -12.10
N ARG A 513 2.78 21.17 -12.78
CA ARG A 513 4.15 20.70 -12.55
C ARG A 513 4.53 20.85 -11.07
N HIS A 514 5.20 19.85 -10.51
CA HIS A 514 5.60 19.76 -9.09
C HIS A 514 4.46 19.68 -8.06
N LEU A 515 3.19 19.88 -8.43
CA LEU A 515 2.06 19.78 -7.52
C LEU A 515 1.50 18.34 -7.46
N GLY A 516 1.96 17.56 -6.49
CA GLY A 516 1.38 16.25 -6.18
C GLY A 516 0.10 16.32 -5.33
N ALA A 517 -0.56 15.19 -5.12
CA ALA A 517 -1.82 15.11 -4.37
C ALA A 517 -1.74 15.66 -2.93
N THR A 518 -0.59 15.48 -2.26
CA THR A 518 -0.36 16.06 -0.93
C THR A 518 -0.28 17.58 -0.97
N GLY A 519 0.48 18.14 -1.92
CA GLY A 519 0.56 19.58 -2.13
C GLY A 519 -0.79 20.18 -2.50
N ALA A 520 -1.56 19.51 -3.36
CA ALA A 520 -2.91 19.93 -3.73
C ALA A 520 -3.87 19.99 -2.53
N ARG A 521 -3.80 19.02 -1.60
CA ARG A 521 -4.58 19.03 -0.35
C ARG A 521 -4.21 20.19 0.56
N VAL A 522 -2.91 20.40 0.76
CA VAL A 522 -2.39 21.51 1.57
C VAL A 522 -2.81 22.86 0.98
N LEU A 523 -2.65 23.03 -0.33
CA LEU A 523 -3.00 24.26 -1.04
C LEU A 523 -4.51 24.54 -1.00
N ALA A 524 -5.33 23.52 -1.27
CA ALA A 524 -6.79 23.65 -1.21
C ALA A 524 -7.26 24.09 0.19
N LYS A 525 -6.64 23.55 1.25
CA LYS A 525 -6.93 23.92 2.64
C LYS A 525 -6.45 25.34 2.97
N GLY A 526 -5.21 25.68 2.60
CA GLY A 526 -4.62 26.99 2.91
C GLY A 526 -5.30 28.15 2.20
N MET A 527 -5.74 27.93 0.96
CA MET A 527 -6.33 28.99 0.13
C MET A 527 -7.85 28.95 0.11
N ASN A 528 -8.49 27.85 0.55
CA ASN A 528 -9.93 27.69 0.78
C ASN A 528 -10.86 27.86 -0.44
N HIS A 529 -10.39 28.40 -1.57
CA HIS A 529 -11.16 28.52 -2.80
C HIS A 529 -10.22 28.69 -3.98
N LEU A 530 -10.58 28.15 -5.15
CA LEU A 530 -9.75 28.27 -6.36
C LEU A 530 -9.50 29.72 -6.76
N ASP A 531 -10.49 30.61 -6.60
CA ASP A 531 -10.34 32.05 -6.87
C ASP A 531 -9.25 32.74 -6.06
N ASN A 532 -8.97 32.25 -4.86
CA ASN A 532 -7.89 32.78 -4.05
C ASN A 532 -6.54 32.34 -4.62
N ILE A 533 -6.45 31.10 -5.10
CA ILE A 533 -5.26 30.58 -5.78
C ILE A 533 -5.00 31.34 -7.09
N LEU A 534 -6.05 31.60 -7.87
CA LEU A 534 -5.96 32.32 -9.16
C LEU A 534 -5.44 33.76 -9.03
N LYS A 535 -5.70 34.40 -7.89
CA LYS A 535 -5.31 35.80 -7.63
C LYS A 535 -4.01 35.93 -6.86
N ALA A 536 -3.57 34.86 -6.19
CA ALA A 536 -2.42 34.90 -5.31
C ALA A 536 -1.10 35.06 -6.06
N SER A 537 -0.15 35.76 -5.44
CA SER A 537 1.23 35.79 -5.90
C SER A 537 1.95 34.47 -5.56
N ALA A 538 3.10 34.23 -6.17
CA ALA A 538 3.92 33.06 -5.84
C ALA A 538 4.37 33.09 -4.36
N GLU A 539 4.62 34.27 -3.79
CA GLU A 539 4.98 34.44 -2.37
C GLU A 539 3.81 34.10 -1.45
N GLU A 540 2.59 34.51 -1.80
CA GLU A 540 1.37 34.17 -1.03
C GLU A 540 1.08 32.67 -1.07
N ILE A 541 1.31 32.02 -2.22
CA ILE A 541 1.19 30.55 -2.34
C ILE A 541 2.28 29.85 -1.52
N ALA A 542 3.52 30.35 -1.54
CA ALA A 542 4.63 29.81 -0.76
C ALA A 542 4.47 30.00 0.76
N ALA A 543 3.64 30.95 1.19
CA ALA A 543 3.33 31.17 2.61
C ALA A 543 2.43 30.06 3.20
N VAL A 544 1.80 29.23 2.35
CA VAL A 544 1.02 28.08 2.82
C VAL A 544 1.95 27.00 3.37
N GLU A 545 1.78 26.65 4.65
CA GLU A 545 2.60 25.64 5.35
C GLU A 545 2.59 24.29 4.59
N GLY A 546 3.76 23.85 4.13
CA GLY A 546 3.92 22.63 3.33
C GLY A 546 4.05 22.85 1.82
N ILE A 547 4.00 24.10 1.34
CA ILE A 547 4.25 24.47 -0.06
C ILE A 547 5.60 25.19 -0.17
N GLY A 548 6.55 24.58 -0.88
CA GLY A 548 7.84 25.21 -1.18
C GLY A 548 7.76 26.18 -2.37
N THR A 549 8.76 27.05 -2.49
CA THR A 549 8.86 28.08 -3.56
C THR A 549 8.77 27.50 -4.97
N VAL A 550 9.35 26.31 -5.21
CA VAL A 550 9.29 25.64 -6.53
C VAL A 550 7.85 25.28 -6.92
N ILE A 551 7.08 24.73 -5.97
CA ILE A 551 5.67 24.39 -6.19
C ILE A 551 4.86 25.67 -6.37
N ALA A 552 5.10 26.68 -5.52
CA ALA A 552 4.39 27.95 -5.58
C ALA A 552 4.56 28.67 -6.93
N ASN A 553 5.79 28.76 -7.43
CA ASN A 553 6.08 29.31 -8.75
C ASN A 553 5.38 28.52 -9.86
N SER A 554 5.41 27.18 -9.79
CA SER A 554 4.77 26.32 -10.80
C SER A 554 3.25 26.51 -10.85
N VAL A 555 2.61 26.65 -9.69
CA VAL A 555 1.16 26.93 -9.57
C VAL A 555 0.85 28.33 -10.10
N TYR A 556 1.63 29.34 -9.70
CA TYR A 556 1.45 30.71 -10.15
C TYR A 556 1.57 30.81 -11.68
N GLU A 557 2.67 30.30 -12.25
CA GLU A 557 2.92 30.30 -13.70
C GLU A 557 1.83 29.58 -14.48
N PHE A 558 1.36 28.43 -13.99
CA PHE A 558 0.27 27.69 -14.62
C PHE A 558 -0.99 28.56 -14.76
N PHE A 559 -1.37 29.28 -13.71
CA PHE A 559 -2.55 30.14 -13.72
C PHE A 559 -2.32 31.53 -14.35
N GLN A 560 -1.10 31.88 -14.77
CA GLN A 560 -0.85 33.06 -15.61
C GLN A 560 -1.08 32.79 -17.10
N GLN A 561 -1.10 31.52 -17.53
CA GLN A 561 -1.36 31.16 -18.93
C GLN A 561 -2.85 31.33 -19.25
N GLU A 562 -3.15 31.99 -20.38
CA GLU A 562 -4.52 32.34 -20.76
C GLU A 562 -5.36 31.09 -21.01
N GLU A 563 -4.79 30.05 -21.63
CA GLU A 563 -5.47 28.80 -21.93
C GLU A 563 -5.96 28.09 -20.66
N ASN A 564 -5.18 28.15 -19.57
CA ASN A 564 -5.55 27.56 -18.29
C ASN A 564 -6.63 28.39 -17.58
N ARG A 565 -6.64 29.71 -17.75
CA ARG A 565 -7.71 30.58 -17.24
C ARG A 565 -9.03 30.33 -17.95
N GLU A 566 -9.00 30.19 -19.27
CA GLU A 566 -10.16 29.80 -20.08
C GLU A 566 -10.69 28.42 -19.69
N LEU A 567 -9.80 27.46 -19.42
CA LEU A 567 -10.19 26.16 -18.87
C LEU A 567 -10.93 26.32 -17.54
N MET A 568 -10.41 27.13 -16.61
CA MET A 568 -11.08 27.36 -15.32
C MET A 568 -12.46 28.01 -15.48
N ALA A 569 -12.61 28.93 -16.44
CA ALA A 569 -13.90 29.53 -16.75
C ALA A 569 -14.92 28.48 -17.25
N ARG A 570 -14.50 27.57 -18.14
CA ARG A 570 -15.35 26.48 -18.63
C ARG A 570 -15.72 25.48 -17.53
N LEU A 571 -14.77 25.10 -16.68
CA LEU A 571 -15.03 24.22 -15.54
C LEU A 571 -16.01 24.86 -14.55
N ARG A 572 -15.90 26.17 -14.31
CA ARG A 572 -16.88 26.90 -13.50
C ARG A 572 -18.28 26.88 -14.12
N GLN A 573 -18.38 27.13 -15.43
CA GLN A 573 -19.66 27.08 -16.15
C GLN A 573 -20.29 25.68 -16.11
N ALA A 574 -19.46 24.63 -16.13
CA ALA A 574 -19.89 23.24 -15.97
C ALA A 574 -20.37 22.89 -14.54
N GLY A 575 -20.13 23.76 -13.55
CA GLY A 575 -20.51 23.56 -12.16
C GLY A 575 -19.52 22.73 -11.35
N VAL A 576 -18.26 22.67 -11.76
CA VAL A 576 -17.21 21.98 -10.99
C VAL A 576 -16.94 22.73 -9.67
N ASN A 577 -16.85 21.99 -8.58
CA ASN A 577 -16.62 22.52 -7.24
C ASN A 577 -15.24 23.16 -7.10
N PHE A 578 -15.23 24.47 -6.81
CA PHE A 578 -14.02 25.26 -6.57
C PHE A 578 -13.81 25.58 -5.09
N GLU A 579 -14.70 25.11 -4.23
CA GLU A 579 -14.62 25.31 -2.78
C GLU A 579 -13.56 24.39 -2.18
N GLY A 580 -12.65 25.00 -1.42
CA GLY A 580 -11.80 24.30 -0.47
C GLY A 580 -12.61 23.78 0.72
N PRO A 581 -11.99 23.01 1.62
CA PRO A 581 -12.66 22.50 2.80
C PRO A 581 -13.17 23.67 3.65
N LYS A 582 -14.48 23.71 3.92
CA LYS A 582 -15.11 24.78 4.70
C LYS A 582 -14.39 24.97 6.03
N ALA A 583 -13.91 26.18 6.27
CA ALA A 583 -13.45 26.57 7.60
C ALA A 583 -14.62 26.46 8.57
N SER A 584 -14.39 25.84 9.73
CA SER A 584 -15.43 25.75 10.74
C SER A 584 -15.85 27.15 11.21
N THR A 585 -17.15 27.37 11.37
CA THR A 585 -17.73 28.60 11.92
C THR A 585 -17.71 28.62 13.45
N LEU A 586 -17.21 27.56 14.08
CA LEU A 586 -17.16 27.44 15.52
C LEU A 586 -16.02 28.29 16.10
N PRO A 587 -16.18 28.85 17.31
CA PRO A 587 -15.11 29.56 17.99
C PRO A 587 -13.83 28.72 18.05
N GLN A 588 -12.72 29.31 17.61
CA GLN A 588 -11.41 28.65 17.52
C GLN A 588 -10.71 28.56 18.89
N ASN A 589 -11.42 28.04 19.88
CA ASN A 589 -11.02 28.06 21.29
C ASN A 589 -9.87 27.10 21.62
N LEU A 590 -9.54 26.18 20.69
CA LEU A 590 -8.54 25.13 20.91
C LEU A 590 -7.26 25.35 20.09
N VAL A 591 -7.04 26.53 19.53
CA VAL A 591 -5.83 26.84 18.75
C VAL A 591 -4.58 26.57 19.59
N GLY A 592 -3.69 25.73 19.05
CA GLY A 592 -2.45 25.34 19.73
C GLY A 592 -2.62 24.23 20.79
N MET A 593 -3.86 23.81 21.07
CA MET A 593 -4.12 22.68 21.96
C MET A 593 -4.08 21.35 21.22
N SER A 594 -3.58 20.33 21.90
CA SER A 594 -3.60 18.94 21.48
C SER A 594 -4.43 18.12 22.46
N VAL A 595 -5.58 17.60 22.02
CA VAL A 595 -6.52 16.86 22.86
C VAL A 595 -6.67 15.43 22.34
N VAL A 596 -6.45 14.42 23.18
CA VAL A 596 -6.54 13.01 22.76
C VAL A 596 -7.85 12.42 23.25
N VAL A 597 -8.66 11.85 22.36
CA VAL A 597 -9.90 11.17 22.73
C VAL A 597 -9.66 9.67 22.89
N THR A 598 -10.21 9.07 23.94
CA THR A 598 -10.14 7.63 24.21
C THR A 598 -11.44 7.10 24.80
N GLY A 599 -12.05 6.11 24.13
CA GLY A 599 -13.38 5.62 24.43
C GLY A 599 -14.47 6.34 23.62
N THR A 600 -15.71 5.87 23.75
CA THR A 600 -16.90 6.47 23.12
C THR A 600 -17.60 7.39 24.12
N LEU A 601 -18.04 8.56 23.67
CA LEU A 601 -18.77 9.53 24.51
C LEU A 601 -20.27 9.39 24.22
N GLU A 602 -21.13 9.70 25.19
CA GLU A 602 -22.59 9.59 25.09
C GLU A 602 -23.14 10.43 23.91
N ASN A 603 -22.61 11.63 23.69
CA ASN A 603 -23.06 12.58 22.67
C ASN A 603 -22.11 12.72 21.48
N PHE A 604 -20.94 12.07 21.51
CA PHE A 604 -19.97 12.11 20.41
C PHE A 604 -19.48 10.70 20.07
N SER A 605 -19.56 10.34 18.78
CA SER A 605 -18.68 9.29 18.27
C SER A 605 -17.23 9.72 18.41
N ARG A 606 -16.29 8.77 18.44
CA ARG A 606 -14.87 9.10 18.54
C ARG A 606 -14.43 10.00 17.38
N GLU A 607 -14.82 9.69 16.13
CA GLU A 607 -14.52 10.56 14.99
C GLU A 607 -15.18 11.94 15.14
N GLY A 608 -16.43 11.99 15.64
CA GLY A 608 -17.13 13.25 15.87
C GLY A 608 -16.47 14.13 16.93
N ALA A 609 -15.89 13.54 17.98
CA ALA A 609 -15.11 14.26 18.98
C ALA A 609 -13.78 14.77 18.41
N GLU A 610 -13.09 13.96 17.60
CA GLU A 610 -11.86 14.38 16.92
C GLU A 610 -12.11 15.50 15.90
N GLU A 611 -13.24 15.44 15.19
CA GLU A 611 -13.71 16.47 14.27
C GLU A 611 -14.08 17.74 15.03
N ALA A 612 -14.84 17.64 16.12
CA ALA A 612 -15.20 18.79 16.96
C ALA A 612 -13.98 19.54 17.55
N ILE A 613 -12.88 18.81 17.85
CA ILE A 613 -11.60 19.39 18.26
C ILE A 613 -10.94 20.12 17.08
N LYS A 614 -10.85 19.46 15.91
CA LYS A 614 -10.22 20.01 14.70
C LYS A 614 -10.97 21.24 14.18
N GLU A 615 -12.29 21.22 14.23
CA GLU A 615 -13.17 22.32 13.87
C GLU A 615 -12.96 23.55 14.74
N ARG A 616 -12.53 23.40 16.00
CA ARG A 616 -12.24 24.54 16.90
C ARG A 616 -10.75 24.91 16.97
N GLY A 617 -9.97 24.48 15.97
CA GLY A 617 -8.56 24.84 15.81
C GLY A 617 -7.57 23.96 16.59
N GLY A 618 -8.07 22.93 17.27
CA GLY A 618 -7.26 21.98 18.04
C GLY A 618 -6.68 20.86 17.18
N LYS A 619 -5.66 20.19 17.73
CA LYS A 619 -5.11 18.95 17.18
C LYS A 619 -5.65 17.77 17.97
N SER A 620 -6.12 16.72 17.28
CA SER A 620 -6.53 15.48 17.93
C SER A 620 -5.61 14.32 17.52
N PRO A 621 -4.41 14.19 18.12
CA PRO A 621 -3.51 13.10 17.80
C PRO A 621 -4.02 11.78 18.38
N GLY A 622 -3.71 10.68 17.70
CA GLY A 622 -4.10 9.34 18.12
C GLY A 622 -3.38 8.84 19.38
N SER A 623 -2.31 9.50 19.83
CA SER A 623 -1.47 9.08 20.96
C SER A 623 -1.19 10.21 21.95
N VAL A 624 -0.98 9.85 23.22
CA VAL A 624 -0.63 10.79 24.29
C VAL A 624 0.89 11.03 24.27
N SER A 625 1.28 12.31 24.29
CA SER A 625 2.68 12.77 24.32
C SER A 625 2.85 13.91 25.32
N LYS A 626 4.09 14.36 25.56
CA LYS A 626 4.36 15.55 26.40
C LYS A 626 3.74 16.84 25.86
N LYS A 627 3.34 16.88 24.58
CA LYS A 627 2.68 18.02 23.94
C LYS A 627 1.15 17.95 24.05
N THR A 628 0.60 16.87 24.60
CA THR A 628 -0.85 16.70 24.77
C THR A 628 -1.32 17.53 25.97
N ASN A 629 -2.33 18.37 25.74
CA ASN A 629 -2.90 19.27 26.73
C ASN A 629 -3.95 18.58 27.61
N ALA A 630 -4.78 17.71 27.01
CA ALA A 630 -5.81 16.98 27.74
C ALA A 630 -6.12 15.63 27.09
N VAL A 631 -6.62 14.69 27.89
CA VAL A 631 -7.13 13.39 27.42
C VAL A 631 -8.59 13.26 27.80
N VAL A 632 -9.47 13.03 26.82
CA VAL A 632 -10.90 12.87 27.03
C VAL A 632 -11.23 11.40 27.16
N LEU A 633 -11.88 11.05 28.27
CA LEU A 633 -12.21 9.68 28.67
C LEU A 633 -13.70 9.41 28.43
N GLY A 634 -14.00 8.55 27.47
CA GLY A 634 -15.31 7.96 27.25
C GLY A 634 -15.37 6.50 27.74
N GLU A 635 -16.51 5.84 27.50
CA GLU A 635 -16.70 4.41 27.80
C GLU A 635 -15.78 3.52 26.94
N GLY A 636 -15.32 2.41 27.50
CA GLY A 636 -14.35 1.51 26.86
C GLY A 636 -12.98 2.14 26.54
N PRO A 637 -12.35 2.89 27.44
CA PRO A 637 -11.15 3.65 27.10
C PRO A 637 -9.90 2.75 26.98
N GLY A 638 -8.98 3.12 26.09
CA GLY A 638 -7.70 2.44 25.96
C GLY A 638 -6.81 2.64 27.19
N ALA A 639 -6.60 1.57 27.97
CA ALA A 639 -5.83 1.58 29.22
C ALA A 639 -4.41 2.20 29.08
N ALA A 640 -3.78 2.03 27.91
CA ALA A 640 -2.45 2.59 27.62
C ALA A 640 -2.43 4.13 27.57
N LYS A 641 -3.49 4.78 27.09
CA LYS A 641 -3.58 6.26 27.00
C LYS A 641 -3.80 6.89 28.37
N ILE A 642 -4.62 6.26 29.21
CA ILE A 642 -4.85 6.65 30.60
C ILE A 642 -3.56 6.55 31.41
N THR A 643 -2.86 5.41 31.28
CA THR A 643 -1.59 5.17 31.98
C THR A 643 -0.56 6.23 31.59
N LYS A 644 -0.39 6.47 30.29
CA LYS A 644 0.55 7.48 29.77
C LYS A 644 0.15 8.92 30.13
N ALA A 645 -1.13 9.24 30.20
CA ALA A 645 -1.62 10.53 30.67
C ALA A 645 -1.29 10.75 32.15
N ARG A 646 -1.49 9.73 33.00
CA ARG A 646 -1.12 9.77 34.42
C ARG A 646 0.39 9.94 34.64
N GLU A 647 1.22 9.17 33.91
CA GLU A 647 2.68 9.27 33.99
C GLU A 647 3.19 10.67 33.60
N LEU A 648 2.59 11.26 32.57
CA LEU A 648 2.95 12.58 32.07
C LEU A 648 2.20 13.72 32.78
N LYS A 649 1.36 13.41 33.78
CA LYS A 649 0.53 14.35 34.55
C LYS A 649 -0.36 15.25 33.67
N ILE A 650 -0.89 14.67 32.60
CA ILE A 650 -1.80 15.34 31.67
C ILE A 650 -3.24 15.20 32.21
N PRO A 651 -4.03 16.29 32.27
CA PRO A 651 -5.42 16.26 32.70
C PRO A 651 -6.27 15.23 31.93
N ILE A 652 -7.07 14.46 32.66
CA ILE A 652 -8.03 13.51 32.11
C ILE A 652 -9.43 14.08 32.36
N LEU A 653 -10.19 14.27 31.27
CA LEU A 653 -11.49 14.92 31.27
C LEU A 653 -12.58 13.89 31.01
N ASN A 654 -13.71 13.99 31.72
CA ASN A 654 -14.94 13.31 31.33
C ASN A 654 -15.66 14.09 30.21
N GLU A 655 -16.79 13.55 29.73
CA GLU A 655 -17.54 14.16 28.63
C GLU A 655 -18.06 15.57 28.91
N ALA A 656 -18.61 15.82 30.10
CA ALA A 656 -19.10 17.15 30.48
C ALA A 656 -17.97 18.19 30.49
N GLN A 657 -16.78 17.78 30.97
CA GLN A 657 -15.58 18.62 30.98
C GLN A 657 -15.00 18.81 29.58
N PHE A 658 -15.12 17.80 28.70
CA PHE A 658 -14.75 17.94 27.30
C PHE A 658 -15.64 18.95 26.59
N GLN A 659 -16.95 18.91 26.83
CA GLN A 659 -17.87 19.88 26.26
C GLN A 659 -17.57 21.31 26.74
N GLN A 660 -17.26 21.47 28.03
CA GLN A 660 -16.79 22.75 28.56
C GLN A 660 -15.49 23.19 27.88
N LEU A 661 -14.52 22.30 27.69
CA LEU A 661 -13.27 22.60 26.97
C LEU A 661 -13.55 23.05 25.52
N LEU A 662 -14.46 22.38 24.81
CA LEU A 662 -14.86 22.78 23.46
C LEU A 662 -15.52 24.17 23.44
N GLU A 663 -16.27 24.53 24.47
CA GLU A 663 -17.01 25.81 24.55
C GLU A 663 -16.17 26.98 25.05
N THR A 664 -15.22 26.76 25.96
CA THR A 664 -14.46 27.85 26.62
C THR A 664 -12.97 27.86 26.30
N GLY A 665 -12.41 26.74 25.83
CA GLY A 665 -10.96 26.58 25.63
C GLY A 665 -10.17 26.41 26.94
N GLU A 666 -10.86 26.32 28.08
CA GLU A 666 -10.23 26.16 29.39
C GLU A 666 -10.30 24.71 29.85
N ILE A 667 -9.18 24.20 30.38
CA ILE A 667 -9.14 22.87 31.01
C ILE A 667 -9.64 23.03 32.45
N PRO A 668 -10.74 22.37 32.85
CA PRO A 668 -11.24 22.45 34.23
C PRO A 668 -10.19 21.99 35.24
N GLU A 669 -10.05 22.70 36.37
CA GLU A 669 -9.13 22.28 37.45
C GLU A 669 -9.59 20.96 38.07
N VAL A 670 -8.77 19.91 37.92
CA VAL A 670 -8.98 18.61 38.57
C VAL A 670 -7.82 18.34 39.54
N PRO A 671 -8.07 17.93 40.80
CA PRO A 671 -7.00 17.60 41.74
C PRO A 671 -6.18 16.40 41.26
N LEU A 672 -4.86 16.56 41.17
CA LEU A 672 -3.92 15.52 40.74
C LEU A 672 -3.52 14.58 41.90
N THR A 673 -4.43 13.79 42.48
CA THR A 673 -4.11 12.56 43.26
C THR A 673 -5.37 11.81 43.74
N GLY A 674 -5.39 10.48 43.63
CA GLY A 674 -5.95 9.58 44.66
C GLY A 674 -7.22 8.77 44.34
N ASP A 675 -7.03 7.45 44.16
CA ASP A 675 -7.89 6.32 44.54
C ASP A 675 -9.31 6.16 43.95
N ALA A 676 -9.41 5.23 42.99
CA ALA A 676 -10.65 4.52 42.66
C ALA A 676 -10.64 3.15 43.34
N GLU A 677 -10.72 3.13 44.67
CA GLU A 677 -11.27 2.00 45.42
C GLU A 677 -12.61 2.47 46.01
N GLY A 678 -13.72 1.91 45.52
CA GLY A 678 -15.03 2.03 46.18
C GLY A 678 -16.19 2.39 45.26
N ALA A 679 -16.72 1.41 44.54
CA ALA A 679 -18.16 1.30 44.24
C ALA A 679 -18.48 -0.10 43.67
N VAL A 680 -18.33 -1.13 44.50
CA VAL A 680 -19.28 -2.25 44.48
C VAL A 680 -20.34 -1.89 45.49
N VAL A 681 -21.58 -1.68 45.03
CA VAL A 681 -22.90 -1.88 45.66
C VAL A 681 -23.90 -0.95 44.95
N GLY A 682 -24.90 -1.56 44.30
CA GLY A 682 -26.04 -0.88 43.70
C GLY A 682 -26.48 -1.51 42.39
#